data_AF-A0A2W3ZHH7-F1
#
_entry.id   AF-A0A2W3ZHH7-F1
#
_cell.length_a   1.000
_cell.length_b   1.000
_cell.length_c   1.000
_cell.angle_alpha   90.00
_cell.angle_beta   90.00
_cell.angle_gamma   90.00
#
_symmetry.space_group_name_H-M   'P 1'
#
loop_
_entity.id
_entity.type
_entity.pdbx_description
1 polymer ?
#
loop_
_entity_poly.entity_id
_entity_poly.type
_entity_poly.pdbx_seq_one_letter_code
_entity_poly.pdbx_strand_id
1 'polypeptide(L)'
;MTKEKKLEKALTEEKYRCRMVKSKKNWVIKGMLFSTLLISGMSIQANVYADNWTANNPESIQIESGATSYTLKNGDTLWAISQVTNIKVETLAEINNINLNSGEQYNLEIGRIIYFDGNHITVKDKDGNIVADKVLNDTDKVDSSKPFANQDSDTQKNPVQSDVNGNVVNSQTNADSNHNSPGNASTQSNQSGNHQNSNSSQSNSGNNNCQENINKPTNPSKPVNPTKPEKPTNPEKPITPEAKEYTVLVIHKDNEGNILEKEADIKIKQGESYTAKAKEFDGYTLTGQPTQTIKVDSDKVITFTYQKNEKPNPLEKFEITVKYVDENNQEISDSDTLKIEKGQEYTATAKNIEGYSLVSEVSQSITVEKSETITFKYRKNESPVEKFKITVKYEDEDGNEISSSEIHEIEKGQVFTAQAKDIADYALIGDNTLSITVTGDKTITFKYSRNEEPIIKYPITVEYRDEEGNLLSSESSIEIESGKSFTAAAKTISGYILQGENTQTITVNRAETITFVYKKDESPVVVDKSELEQLINSVGNTEKGNFTNESFSNFETALNNANSILNNENATQEQVNQANTNLQTAFNNLEEKVPEVTKFMVTVEHKDTEGNILETETPVSVEENKMFTANAKTFSGYTLQGATSQTVTADADKTVTFVYKKDVVTPPTEDVSEVESKIASEALALINQHRNNNGLISLGNQSALQQGADVHSQEIFDLYEHTRPNGDDGADAPYDYGYENVVFCENIGMYNNPSSLEWLAQNGASIVVNAWINSSGHNANLLLDGLNEGSVGIHLQENGSGKYTMGSVFLGAKNYNKPTTKSSRSVEIQDTQ
;
A
#
# COMPACT_ATOMS: atom_id res chain seq x y z
N MET A 1 -46.69 -26.44 -14.86
CA MET A 1 -45.49 -25.58 -14.99
C MET A 1 -44.29 -26.49 -15.16
N THR A 2 -43.52 -26.27 -16.23
CA THR A 2 -42.24 -26.94 -16.49
C THR A 2 -41.21 -26.60 -15.40
N LYS A 3 -40.15 -27.40 -15.25
CA LYS A 3 -39.09 -27.19 -14.24
C LYS A 3 -38.51 -25.76 -14.29
N GLU A 4 -38.41 -25.16 -15.49
CA GLU A 4 -38.00 -23.76 -15.67
C GLU A 4 -38.96 -22.75 -15.01
N LYS A 5 -40.29 -22.91 -15.18
CA LYS A 5 -41.28 -22.02 -14.54
C LYS A 5 -41.38 -22.19 -13.02
N LYS A 6 -40.90 -23.30 -12.46
CA LYS A 6 -40.77 -23.48 -11.00
C LYS A 6 -39.49 -22.82 -10.46
N LEU A 7 -38.43 -22.74 -11.27
CA LEU A 7 -37.19 -22.05 -10.93
C LEU A 7 -37.38 -20.53 -10.99
N GLU A 8 -38.05 -20.02 -12.03
CA GLU A 8 -38.38 -18.60 -12.17
C GLU A 8 -39.24 -18.09 -11.00
N LYS A 9 -40.25 -18.86 -10.56
CA LYS A 9 -41.11 -18.48 -9.44
C LYS A 9 -40.41 -18.59 -8.07
N ALA A 10 -39.39 -19.44 -7.93
CA ALA A 10 -38.60 -19.55 -6.71
C ALA A 10 -37.56 -18.43 -6.58
N LEU A 11 -37.11 -17.87 -7.70
CA LEU A 11 -36.14 -16.76 -7.74
C LEU A 11 -36.77 -15.37 -7.49
N THR A 12 -38.11 -15.27 -7.43
CA THR A 12 -38.81 -13.98 -7.29
C THR A 12 -39.60 -13.78 -5.98
N GLU A 13 -39.53 -14.68 -4.99
CA GLU A 13 -40.24 -14.49 -3.71
C GLU A 13 -39.37 -13.85 -2.61
N GLU A 14 -39.62 -12.57 -2.35
CA GLU A 14 -39.06 -11.80 -1.23
C GLU A 14 -39.59 -12.30 0.12
N LYS A 15 -38.86 -13.18 0.80
CA LYS A 15 -39.26 -13.55 2.17
C LYS A 15 -38.16 -13.98 3.15
N TYR A 16 -37.00 -13.33 3.15
CA TYR A 16 -36.06 -13.44 4.28
C TYR A 16 -35.31 -12.12 4.52
N ARG A 17 -35.85 -11.26 5.38
CA ARG A 17 -35.05 -10.20 6.04
C ARG A 17 -35.24 -10.30 7.55
N CYS A 18 -34.18 -10.67 8.26
CA CYS A 18 -34.07 -10.46 9.69
C CYS A 18 -34.05 -8.94 9.95
N ARG A 19 -34.93 -8.44 10.81
CA ARG A 19 -34.92 -7.02 11.21
C ARG A 19 -34.19 -6.89 12.54
N MET A 20 -33.02 -6.24 12.52
CA MET A 20 -32.34 -5.82 13.73
C MET A 20 -33.06 -4.59 14.32
N VAL A 21 -33.36 -4.62 15.62
CA VAL A 21 -33.94 -3.46 16.31
C VAL A 21 -33.01 -3.05 17.46
N LYS A 22 -32.68 -1.76 17.50
CA LYS A 22 -31.78 -1.17 18.49
C LYS A 22 -32.50 -1.02 19.83
N SER A 23 -31.97 -1.65 20.87
CA SER A 23 -32.30 -1.34 22.27
C SER A 23 -31.08 -0.70 22.93
N LYS A 24 -31.31 0.13 23.95
CA LYS A 24 -30.47 1.26 24.39
C LYS A 24 -28.99 0.98 24.72
N LYS A 25 -28.48 -0.26 24.64
CA LYS A 25 -27.03 -0.55 24.62
C LYS A 25 -26.56 -1.72 23.73
N ASN A 26 -27.41 -2.44 22.97
CA ASN A 26 -27.00 -3.47 21.98
C ASN A 26 -28.13 -3.83 20.99
N TRP A 27 -27.76 -4.41 19.83
CA TRP A 27 -28.69 -4.89 18.79
C TRP A 27 -29.14 -6.32 19.07
N VAL A 28 -30.44 -6.63 18.89
CA VAL A 28 -30.99 -8.00 19.07
C VAL A 28 -31.88 -8.39 17.88
N ILE A 29 -31.77 -9.66 17.45
CA ILE A 29 -32.59 -10.28 16.40
C ILE A 29 -33.84 -10.91 17.06
N LYS A 30 -35.04 -10.58 16.56
CA LYS A 30 -36.31 -11.16 17.03
C LYS A 30 -37.01 -11.89 15.89
N GLY A 31 -37.29 -13.19 16.08
CA GLY A 31 -38.11 -14.00 15.16
C GLY A 31 -37.63 -15.44 15.03
N MET A 32 -37.87 -16.27 16.04
CA MET A 32 -37.72 -17.73 15.98
C MET A 32 -39.02 -18.35 16.52
N LEU A 33 -39.60 -19.32 15.81
CA LEU A 33 -40.54 -20.26 16.39
C LEU A 33 -40.02 -21.68 16.15
N PHE A 34 -39.62 -22.31 17.25
CA PHE A 34 -39.32 -23.73 17.39
C PHE A 34 -40.64 -24.52 17.49
N SER A 35 -40.78 -25.60 16.72
CA SER A 35 -41.56 -26.77 17.15
C SER A 35 -40.97 -28.06 16.54
N THR A 36 -40.38 -28.83 17.44
CA THR A 36 -39.89 -30.23 17.45
C THR A 36 -40.74 -31.24 16.64
N LEU A 37 -40.27 -32.39 16.12
CA LEU A 37 -39.55 -33.49 16.79
C LEU A 37 -39.16 -34.62 15.76
N LEU A 38 -37.92 -35.15 15.87
CA LEU A 38 -37.41 -36.50 15.51
C LEU A 38 -37.35 -37.02 14.04
N ILE A 39 -36.15 -36.97 13.43
CA ILE A 39 -35.28 -38.09 12.99
C ILE A 39 -33.88 -37.48 12.71
N SER A 40 -32.86 -37.89 13.47
CA SER A 40 -31.45 -37.42 13.39
C SER A 40 -30.76 -37.93 12.12
N GLY A 41 -29.99 -37.17 11.32
CA GLY A 41 -29.57 -35.77 11.35
C GLY A 41 -28.71 -35.51 10.11
N MET A 42 -29.29 -35.64 8.92
CA MET A 42 -28.70 -35.19 7.65
C MET A 42 -29.08 -33.72 7.46
N SER A 43 -28.18 -32.81 7.81
CA SER A 43 -28.31 -31.41 7.41
C SER A 43 -27.78 -31.29 5.98
N ILE A 44 -28.70 -31.20 5.01
CA ILE A 44 -28.39 -30.58 3.73
C ILE A 44 -28.15 -29.11 4.06
N GLN A 45 -26.88 -28.72 4.26
CA GLN A 45 -26.51 -27.31 4.27
C GLN A 45 -26.68 -26.80 2.85
N ALA A 46 -27.78 -26.09 2.61
CA ALA A 46 -27.85 -25.18 1.48
C ALA A 46 -26.88 -24.03 1.82
N ASN A 47 -25.67 -24.09 1.26
CA ASN A 47 -24.74 -22.97 1.31
C ASN A 47 -25.39 -21.81 0.55
N VAL A 48 -25.70 -20.74 1.27
CA VAL A 48 -25.92 -19.44 0.65
C VAL A 48 -24.53 -18.94 0.27
N TYR A 49 -24.18 -19.10 -1.00
CA TYR A 49 -22.97 -18.49 -1.55
C TYR A 49 -23.18 -16.97 -1.55
N ALA A 50 -22.32 -16.24 -0.84
CA ALA A 50 -22.05 -14.87 -1.21
C ALA A 50 -21.21 -14.94 -2.49
N ASP A 51 -21.68 -14.36 -3.59
CA ASP A 51 -20.87 -14.23 -4.80
C ASP A 51 -19.55 -13.53 -4.43
N ASN A 52 -18.42 -14.15 -4.75
CA ASN A 52 -17.11 -13.55 -4.55
C ASN A 52 -17.00 -12.32 -5.47
N TRP A 53 -16.93 -11.13 -4.87
CA TRP A 53 -16.71 -9.89 -5.60
C TRP A 53 -15.26 -9.83 -6.07
N THR A 54 -15.05 -9.67 -7.37
CA THR A 54 -13.73 -9.49 -8.00
C THR A 54 -13.73 -8.17 -8.75
N ALA A 55 -12.74 -7.30 -8.50
CA ALA A 55 -12.64 -6.02 -9.19
C ALA A 55 -12.29 -6.20 -10.68
N ASN A 56 -13.04 -5.53 -11.56
CA ASN A 56 -12.75 -5.40 -12.98
C ASN A 56 -11.58 -4.43 -13.17
N ASN A 57 -10.64 -4.80 -14.03
CA ASN A 57 -9.55 -3.92 -14.46
C ASN A 57 -9.97 -3.08 -15.69
N PRO A 58 -9.28 -1.97 -16.03
CA PRO A 58 -9.61 -1.14 -17.18
C PRO A 58 -9.74 -1.94 -18.49
N GLU A 59 -8.86 -2.92 -18.72
CA GLU A 59 -8.87 -3.75 -19.93
C GLU A 59 -10.11 -4.64 -20.04
N SER A 60 -10.71 -5.04 -18.92
CA SER A 60 -11.95 -5.82 -18.87
C SER A 60 -13.21 -4.98 -19.07
N ILE A 61 -13.13 -3.65 -18.94
CA ILE A 61 -14.24 -2.74 -19.20
C ILE A 61 -14.21 -2.30 -20.66
N GLN A 62 -15.11 -2.87 -21.45
CA GLN A 62 -15.23 -2.58 -22.88
C GLN A 62 -16.26 -1.46 -23.12
N ILE A 63 -15.79 -0.26 -23.45
CA ILE A 63 -16.61 0.87 -23.95
C ILE A 63 -16.22 1.10 -25.41
N GLU A 64 -17.13 0.78 -26.34
CA GLU A 64 -16.91 1.00 -27.76
C GLU A 64 -16.71 2.48 -28.08
N SER A 65 -15.88 2.78 -29.08
CA SER A 65 -15.71 4.16 -29.56
C SER A 65 -17.06 4.72 -30.04
N GLY A 66 -17.41 5.91 -29.57
CA GLY A 66 -18.71 6.53 -29.83
C GLY A 66 -19.89 5.98 -29.01
N ALA A 67 -19.64 5.16 -27.98
CA ALA A 67 -20.69 4.70 -27.08
C ALA A 67 -21.43 5.88 -26.41
N THR A 68 -22.76 5.79 -26.35
CA THR A 68 -23.61 6.83 -25.73
C THR A 68 -23.98 6.52 -24.29
N SER A 69 -23.57 5.36 -23.76
CA SER A 69 -23.80 5.00 -22.37
C SER A 69 -22.92 3.84 -21.89
N TYR A 70 -22.70 3.74 -20.59
CA TYR A 70 -22.10 2.60 -19.90
C TYR A 70 -22.96 2.15 -18.72
N THR A 71 -23.23 0.86 -18.61
CA THR A 71 -23.99 0.28 -17.47
C THR A 71 -23.04 -0.38 -16.50
N LEU A 72 -23.09 0.01 -15.23
CA LEU A 72 -22.26 -0.53 -14.17
C LEU A 72 -22.55 -2.02 -13.93
N LYS A 73 -21.48 -2.83 -13.90
CA LYS A 73 -21.54 -4.28 -13.73
C LYS A 73 -20.90 -4.69 -12.40
N ASN A 74 -21.17 -5.94 -11.99
CA ASN A 74 -20.48 -6.53 -10.85
C ASN A 74 -18.95 -6.48 -11.08
N GLY A 75 -18.21 -6.07 -10.06
CA GLY A 75 -16.77 -5.88 -10.12
C GLY A 75 -16.28 -4.52 -10.59
N ASP A 76 -17.12 -3.66 -11.17
CA ASP A 76 -16.66 -2.34 -11.60
C ASP A 76 -16.14 -1.50 -10.44
N THR A 77 -15.04 -0.79 -10.67
CA THR A 77 -14.47 0.16 -9.72
C THR A 77 -14.44 1.57 -10.31
N LEU A 78 -14.57 2.60 -9.48
CA LEU A 78 -14.45 4.00 -9.92
C LEU A 78 -13.14 4.26 -10.65
N TRP A 79 -12.04 3.63 -10.20
CA TRP A 79 -10.74 3.72 -10.86
C TRP A 79 -10.75 3.10 -12.26
N ALA A 80 -11.25 1.88 -12.42
CA ALA A 80 -11.28 1.22 -13.73
C ALA A 80 -12.19 1.98 -14.72
N ILE A 81 -13.34 2.47 -14.27
CA ILE A 81 -14.25 3.30 -15.07
C ILE A 81 -13.56 4.63 -15.45
N SER A 82 -12.80 5.23 -14.54
CA SER A 82 -12.07 6.48 -14.78
C SER A 82 -11.10 6.36 -15.95
N GLN A 83 -10.33 5.27 -15.99
CA GLN A 83 -9.35 5.04 -17.06
C GLN A 83 -10.01 4.87 -18.43
N VAL A 84 -11.15 4.18 -18.50
CA VAL A 84 -11.82 3.91 -19.80
C VAL A 84 -12.77 5.03 -20.25
N THR A 85 -13.27 5.86 -19.33
CA THR A 85 -14.16 6.99 -19.65
C THR A 85 -13.44 8.33 -19.76
N ASN A 86 -12.16 8.39 -19.41
CA ASN A 86 -11.42 9.65 -19.30
C ASN A 86 -12.06 10.68 -18.33
N ILE A 87 -12.83 10.23 -17.33
CA ILE A 87 -13.42 11.06 -16.27
C ILE A 87 -12.65 10.78 -14.98
N LYS A 88 -12.24 11.81 -14.23
CA LYS A 88 -11.53 11.63 -12.94
C LYS A 88 -12.34 10.84 -11.92
N VAL A 89 -11.64 10.12 -11.04
CA VAL A 89 -12.26 9.30 -9.98
C VAL A 89 -13.14 10.14 -9.06
N GLU A 90 -12.70 11.35 -8.74
CA GLU A 90 -13.42 12.31 -7.89
C GLU A 90 -14.72 12.75 -8.55
N THR A 91 -14.67 13.10 -9.84
CA THR A 91 -15.84 13.49 -10.64
C THR A 91 -16.80 12.30 -10.77
N LEU A 92 -16.31 11.09 -11.04
CA LEU A 92 -17.13 9.87 -11.08
C LEU A 92 -17.78 9.57 -9.73
N ALA A 93 -17.08 9.78 -8.61
CA ALA A 93 -17.65 9.63 -7.28
C ALA A 93 -18.76 10.65 -7.03
N GLU A 94 -18.53 11.92 -7.38
CA GLU A 94 -19.50 13.00 -7.22
C GLU A 94 -20.80 12.72 -7.99
N ILE A 95 -20.71 12.40 -9.29
CA ILE A 95 -21.91 12.13 -10.12
C ILE A 95 -22.63 10.82 -9.74
N ASN A 96 -21.96 9.94 -9.00
CA ASN A 96 -22.58 8.73 -8.43
C ASN A 96 -23.07 8.93 -6.98
N ASN A 97 -22.93 10.13 -6.42
CA ASN A 97 -23.25 10.45 -5.02
C ASN A 97 -22.50 9.54 -4.03
N ILE A 98 -21.20 9.33 -4.27
CA ILE A 98 -20.29 8.53 -3.45
C ILE A 98 -19.34 9.46 -2.70
N ASN A 99 -19.27 9.31 -1.37
CA ASN A 99 -18.29 10.03 -0.57
C ASN A 99 -17.00 9.22 -0.38
N LEU A 100 -15.93 9.61 -1.08
CA LEU A 100 -14.63 8.95 -1.01
C LEU A 100 -13.99 9.00 0.40
N ASN A 101 -14.32 10.00 1.22
CA ASN A 101 -13.75 10.15 2.56
C ASN A 101 -14.39 9.23 3.60
N SER A 102 -15.59 8.70 3.35
CA SER A 102 -16.30 7.78 4.26
C SER A 102 -16.13 6.30 3.90
N GLY A 103 -15.33 5.98 2.88
CA GLY A 103 -15.14 4.59 2.44
C GLY A 103 -16.27 4.07 1.54
N GLU A 104 -17.12 4.95 1.01
CA GLU A 104 -18.28 4.57 0.18
C GLU A 104 -17.93 4.15 -1.25
N GLN A 105 -16.65 4.13 -1.63
CA GLN A 105 -16.20 3.71 -2.97
C GLN A 105 -16.63 2.28 -3.36
N TYR A 106 -17.03 1.47 -2.37
CA TYR A 106 -17.53 0.11 -2.56
C TYR A 106 -19.06 0.04 -2.77
N ASN A 107 -19.77 1.17 -2.74
CA ASN A 107 -21.23 1.25 -2.89
C ASN A 107 -21.66 1.66 -4.31
N LEU A 108 -20.95 1.18 -5.34
CA LEU A 108 -21.39 1.33 -6.73
C LEU A 108 -22.59 0.43 -7.00
N GLU A 109 -23.73 1.03 -7.34
CA GLU A 109 -24.96 0.29 -7.61
C GLU A 109 -24.90 -0.41 -8.98
N ILE A 110 -24.91 -1.75 -8.98
CA ILE A 110 -24.97 -2.55 -10.20
C ILE A 110 -26.25 -2.23 -10.97
N GLY A 111 -26.13 -2.02 -12.28
CA GLY A 111 -27.24 -1.67 -13.16
C GLY A 111 -27.52 -0.17 -13.29
N ARG A 112 -26.78 0.68 -12.57
CA ARG A 112 -26.76 2.13 -12.82
C ARG A 112 -26.13 2.42 -14.18
N ILE A 113 -26.64 3.44 -14.88
CA ILE A 113 -26.23 3.76 -16.25
C ILE A 113 -25.69 5.19 -16.30
N ILE A 114 -24.51 5.36 -16.88
CA ILE A 114 -23.91 6.66 -17.21
C ILE A 114 -24.16 6.91 -18.70
N TYR A 115 -24.82 8.00 -19.06
CA TYR A 115 -25.07 8.41 -20.45
C TYR A 115 -24.09 9.51 -20.86
N PHE A 116 -23.69 9.50 -22.14
CA PHE A 116 -22.70 10.39 -22.73
C PHE A 116 -23.29 11.14 -23.93
N ASP A 117 -23.26 12.48 -23.91
CA ASP A 117 -23.52 13.37 -25.06
C ASP A 117 -22.47 14.50 -25.08
N GLY A 118 -21.31 14.25 -25.69
CA GLY A 118 -20.15 15.12 -25.55
C GLY A 118 -19.72 15.23 -24.09
N ASN A 119 -19.56 16.45 -23.58
CA ASN A 119 -19.30 16.71 -22.16
C ASN A 119 -20.55 16.70 -21.25
N HIS A 120 -21.75 16.42 -21.78
CA HIS A 120 -22.97 16.27 -20.98
C HIS A 120 -23.11 14.81 -20.50
N ILE A 121 -23.12 14.63 -19.18
CA ILE A 121 -23.20 13.34 -18.49
C ILE A 121 -24.48 13.26 -17.68
N THR A 122 -25.29 12.25 -17.96
CA THR A 122 -26.48 11.94 -17.15
C THR A 122 -26.33 10.56 -16.52
N VAL A 123 -26.40 10.48 -15.19
CA VAL A 123 -26.38 9.20 -14.45
C VAL A 123 -27.80 8.85 -14.06
N LYS A 124 -28.24 7.63 -14.37
CA LYS A 124 -29.56 7.11 -13.98
C LYS A 124 -29.43 5.83 -13.16
N ASP A 125 -30.26 5.70 -12.13
CA ASP A 125 -30.38 4.44 -11.38
C ASP A 125 -30.97 3.32 -12.25
N LYS A 126 -31.00 2.09 -11.72
CA LYS A 126 -31.56 0.92 -12.42
C LYS A 126 -33.05 1.05 -12.79
N ASP A 127 -33.77 1.97 -12.14
CA ASP A 127 -35.19 2.22 -12.36
C ASP A 127 -35.43 3.38 -13.34
N GLY A 128 -34.35 4.02 -13.82
CA GLY A 128 -34.35 5.10 -14.81
C GLY A 128 -34.47 6.51 -14.23
N ASN A 129 -34.41 6.68 -12.91
CA ASN A 129 -34.44 8.00 -12.29
C ASN A 129 -33.07 8.68 -12.42
N ILE A 130 -33.07 9.99 -12.66
CA ILE A 130 -31.83 10.77 -12.77
C ILE A 130 -31.20 10.91 -11.37
N VAL A 131 -29.97 10.42 -11.25
CA VAL A 131 -29.11 10.54 -10.06
C VAL A 131 -28.24 11.79 -10.15
N ALA A 132 -27.70 12.07 -11.33
CA ALA A 132 -26.93 13.28 -11.62
C ALA A 132 -27.11 13.69 -13.08
N ASP A 133 -27.04 14.99 -13.36
CA ASP A 133 -27.12 15.56 -14.70
C ASP A 133 -26.17 16.75 -14.79
N LYS A 134 -25.01 16.56 -15.43
CA LYS A 134 -23.89 17.50 -15.39
C LYS A 134 -23.24 17.77 -16.75
N VAL A 135 -22.76 18.99 -16.95
CA VAL A 135 -21.85 19.39 -18.02
C VAL A 135 -20.44 19.46 -17.44
N LEU A 136 -19.56 18.57 -17.90
CA LEU A 136 -18.16 18.47 -17.46
C LEU A 136 -17.26 19.43 -18.23
N ASN A 137 -16.09 19.75 -17.67
CA ASN A 137 -15.08 20.59 -18.32
C ASN A 137 -13.70 19.89 -18.35
N ASP A 138 -12.70 20.50 -18.98
CA ASP A 138 -11.38 19.87 -19.15
C ASP A 138 -10.69 19.50 -17.83
N THR A 139 -11.02 20.17 -16.71
CA THR A 139 -10.45 19.83 -15.40
C THR A 139 -11.01 18.53 -14.82
N ASP A 140 -12.13 18.03 -15.36
CA ASP A 140 -12.73 16.73 -15.00
C ASP A 140 -12.10 15.55 -15.75
N LYS A 141 -11.18 15.81 -16.71
CA LYS A 141 -10.52 14.78 -17.52
C LYS A 141 -9.30 14.17 -16.84
N VAL A 142 -9.07 12.88 -17.09
CA VAL A 142 -7.81 12.21 -16.72
C VAL A 142 -6.69 12.63 -17.67
N ASP A 143 -7.00 12.74 -18.97
CA ASP A 143 -6.13 13.19 -20.05
C ASP A 143 -6.86 14.28 -20.84
N SER A 144 -6.38 15.52 -20.72
CA SER A 144 -7.00 16.70 -21.34
C SER A 144 -7.00 16.67 -22.87
N SER A 145 -6.11 15.88 -23.47
CA SER A 145 -5.99 15.73 -24.94
C SER A 145 -7.04 14.79 -25.55
N LYS A 146 -7.78 14.05 -24.71
CA LYS A 146 -8.79 13.08 -25.14
C LYS A 146 -10.21 13.53 -24.79
N PRO A 147 -11.22 13.20 -25.60
CA PRO A 147 -12.62 13.45 -25.28
C PRO A 147 -13.12 12.48 -24.19
N PHE A 148 -14.26 12.82 -23.57
CA PHE A 148 -14.92 11.94 -22.60
C PHE A 148 -15.49 10.68 -23.26
N ALA A 149 -15.35 9.54 -22.57
CA ALA A 149 -15.93 8.24 -22.90
C ALA A 149 -15.65 7.73 -24.32
N ASN A 150 -14.45 8.01 -24.85
CA ASN A 150 -14.04 7.63 -26.20
C ASN A 150 -15.01 8.12 -27.30
N GLN A 151 -15.67 9.26 -27.08
CA GLN A 151 -16.51 9.94 -28.08
C GLN A 151 -15.64 10.64 -29.14
N ASP A 152 -16.23 11.04 -30.27
CA ASP A 152 -15.49 11.75 -31.34
C ASP A 152 -15.11 13.19 -30.94
N SER A 153 -15.89 13.82 -30.05
CA SER A 153 -15.63 15.16 -29.50
C SER A 153 -16.45 15.39 -28.23
N ASP A 154 -16.06 16.39 -27.44
CA ASP A 154 -16.82 16.83 -26.26
C ASP A 154 -18.01 17.76 -26.59
N THR A 155 -18.29 17.99 -27.87
CA THR A 155 -19.41 18.84 -28.30
C THR A 155 -20.73 18.11 -28.13
N GLN A 156 -21.66 18.70 -27.36
CA GLN A 156 -23.01 18.17 -27.15
C GLN A 156 -23.81 18.17 -28.45
N LYS A 157 -24.50 17.08 -28.76
CA LYS A 157 -25.48 17.03 -29.85
C LYS A 157 -26.75 17.79 -29.50
N ASN A 158 -27.15 17.79 -28.22
CA ASN A 158 -28.26 18.59 -27.71
C ASN A 158 -27.78 19.55 -26.61
N PRO A 159 -27.56 20.85 -26.94
CA PRO A 159 -27.05 21.80 -25.96
C PRO A 159 -27.98 21.97 -24.75
N VAL A 160 -27.42 21.87 -23.54
CA VAL A 160 -28.12 22.11 -22.28
C VAL A 160 -27.51 23.29 -21.52
N GLN A 161 -28.31 24.02 -20.73
CA GLN A 161 -27.81 25.09 -19.86
C GLN A 161 -27.42 24.50 -18.50
N SER A 162 -26.26 24.87 -17.99
CA SER A 162 -25.77 24.47 -16.66
C SER A 162 -25.46 25.67 -15.77
N ASP A 163 -25.46 25.45 -14.45
CA ASP A 163 -24.94 26.42 -13.49
C ASP A 163 -23.39 26.47 -13.48
N VAL A 164 -22.82 27.32 -12.63
CA VAL A 164 -21.37 27.49 -12.46
C VAL A 164 -20.65 26.23 -11.93
N ASN A 165 -21.40 25.26 -11.41
CA ASN A 165 -20.90 23.98 -10.91
C ASN A 165 -21.16 22.84 -11.90
N GLY A 166 -21.63 23.16 -13.11
CA GLY A 166 -21.92 22.21 -14.18
C GLY A 166 -23.27 21.49 -14.06
N ASN A 167 -24.13 21.79 -13.07
CA ASN A 167 -25.43 21.10 -12.96
C ASN A 167 -26.42 21.59 -14.01
N VAL A 168 -27.10 20.67 -14.70
CA VAL A 168 -28.07 21.02 -15.75
C VAL A 168 -29.34 21.63 -15.15
N VAL A 169 -29.74 22.79 -15.67
CA VAL A 169 -30.94 23.55 -15.28
C VAL A 169 -31.94 23.56 -16.43
N ASN A 170 -32.55 22.41 -16.75
CA ASN A 170 -33.43 22.35 -17.92
C ASN A 170 -34.81 22.98 -17.65
N SER A 171 -35.14 24.01 -18.44
CA SER A 171 -36.46 24.64 -18.51
C SER A 171 -37.29 23.99 -19.61
N GLN A 172 -38.39 23.31 -19.27
CA GLN A 172 -39.55 23.20 -20.16
C GLN A 172 -40.83 22.80 -19.41
N THR A 173 -41.71 23.78 -19.17
CA THR A 173 -43.14 23.62 -19.48
C THR A 173 -43.66 24.93 -20.08
N ASN A 174 -44.03 24.88 -21.36
CA ASN A 174 -45.04 25.77 -21.94
C ASN A 174 -46.37 25.03 -21.83
N ALA A 175 -47.26 25.46 -20.93
CA ALA A 175 -48.72 25.41 -21.09
C ALA A 175 -49.43 26.14 -19.93
N ASP A 176 -50.19 27.17 -20.34
CA ASP A 176 -51.37 27.77 -19.70
C ASP A 176 -51.30 28.53 -18.36
N SER A 177 -51.24 29.86 -18.54
CA SER A 177 -52.26 30.86 -18.18
C SER A 177 -52.92 30.88 -16.77
N ASN A 178 -52.84 32.09 -16.20
CA ASN A 178 -53.68 32.73 -15.18
C ASN A 178 -53.32 32.62 -13.67
N HIS A 179 -52.74 33.73 -13.21
CA HIS A 179 -53.27 34.67 -12.20
C HIS A 179 -52.54 34.80 -10.84
N ASN A 180 -52.08 36.05 -10.63
CA ASN A 180 -51.93 36.82 -9.39
C ASN A 180 -50.92 36.42 -8.29
N SER A 181 -49.90 37.27 -8.19
CA SER A 181 -49.24 37.72 -6.95
C SER A 181 -50.22 38.53 -6.06
N PRO A 182 -49.90 38.94 -4.80
CA PRO A 182 -48.74 38.68 -3.94
C PRO A 182 -49.09 38.33 -2.46
N GLY A 183 -48.09 37.97 -1.64
CA GLY A 183 -48.09 38.33 -0.21
C GLY A 183 -47.78 37.24 0.82
N ASN A 184 -46.50 37.20 1.24
CA ASN A 184 -46.01 37.21 2.63
C ASN A 184 -46.51 36.15 3.64
N ALA A 185 -45.58 35.30 4.15
CA ALA A 185 -45.30 35.22 5.60
C ALA A 185 -44.20 34.18 5.95
N SER A 186 -43.24 34.67 6.75
CA SER A 186 -42.73 34.04 7.99
C SER A 186 -41.72 32.89 7.92
N THR A 187 -40.45 33.28 7.97
CA THR A 187 -39.32 32.60 8.60
C THR A 187 -39.52 32.34 10.10
N GLN A 188 -39.18 31.13 10.57
CA GLN A 188 -38.81 30.86 11.96
C GLN A 188 -37.69 29.81 12.01
N SER A 189 -36.49 30.23 12.42
CA SER A 189 -35.45 29.37 12.98
C SER A 189 -34.71 30.17 14.06
N ASN A 190 -34.67 29.65 15.29
CA ASN A 190 -34.01 30.25 16.43
C ASN A 190 -32.88 29.34 16.92
N GLN A 191 -31.65 29.89 16.83
CA GLN A 191 -30.51 29.87 17.76
C GLN A 191 -30.05 28.61 18.51
N SER A 192 -28.74 28.34 18.39
CA SER A 192 -27.70 28.44 19.46
C SER A 192 -26.42 27.73 18.95
N GLY A 193 -25.18 28.17 19.10
CA GLY A 193 -24.55 29.30 19.76
C GLY A 193 -23.02 29.13 19.55
N ASN A 194 -22.35 30.21 19.20
CA ASN A 194 -20.91 30.29 18.88
C ASN A 194 -20.20 31.03 20.01
N HIS A 195 -18.93 30.71 20.35
CA HIS A 195 -17.92 31.74 20.61
C HIS A 195 -16.49 31.21 20.81
N GLN A 196 -15.57 31.94 20.19
CA GLN A 196 -14.11 31.78 20.12
C GLN A 196 -13.35 32.45 21.29
N ASN A 197 -12.21 31.83 21.65
CA ASN A 197 -10.82 32.33 21.77
C ASN A 197 -10.50 33.74 22.34
N SER A 198 -9.53 33.83 23.28
CA SER A 198 -8.21 34.53 23.12
C SER A 198 -7.46 34.86 24.45
N ASN A 199 -6.18 34.46 24.48
CA ASN A 199 -4.93 35.02 25.05
C ASN A 199 -4.79 35.92 26.32
N SER A 200 -3.90 35.44 27.20
CA SER A 200 -2.71 36.05 27.87
C SER A 200 -2.78 37.29 28.81
N SER A 201 -2.19 37.11 30.01
CA SER A 201 -1.11 37.93 30.66
C SER A 201 -1.33 38.27 32.15
N GLN A 202 -0.21 38.21 32.89
CA GLN A 202 0.01 38.27 34.36
C GLN A 202 -0.41 39.57 35.08
N SER A 203 -0.69 39.49 36.39
CA SER A 203 0.20 40.02 37.47
C SER A 203 -0.44 40.05 38.89
N ASN A 204 0.34 39.55 39.86
CA ASN A 204 0.63 40.02 41.24
C ASN A 204 -0.26 39.83 42.50
N SER A 205 0.53 39.55 43.57
CA SER A 205 0.37 39.75 45.03
C SER A 205 -0.22 38.57 45.83
N GLY A 206 0.34 38.09 46.96
CA GLY A 206 1.46 38.54 47.80
C GLY A 206 1.19 38.26 49.30
N ASN A 207 1.85 37.22 49.84
CA ASN A 207 2.55 37.08 51.15
C ASN A 207 2.01 37.58 52.53
N ASN A 208 2.17 36.68 53.53
CA ASN A 208 2.85 36.81 54.86
C ASN A 208 2.10 36.87 56.22
N ASN A 209 2.56 35.97 57.13
CA ASN A 209 2.88 36.08 58.59
C ASN A 209 1.77 36.34 59.64
N CYS A 210 1.90 36.04 60.95
CA CYS A 210 2.67 35.14 61.84
C CYS A 210 2.19 35.41 63.30
N GLN A 211 2.52 34.49 64.23
CA GLN A 211 2.76 34.65 65.70
C GLN A 211 1.64 34.56 66.78
N GLU A 212 1.97 33.71 67.79
CA GLU A 212 1.82 33.84 69.27
C GLU A 212 0.43 33.77 69.94
N ASN A 213 0.18 33.25 71.17
CA ASN A 213 0.88 32.57 72.29
C ASN A 213 -0.26 32.24 73.32
N ILE A 214 -0.22 31.24 74.23
CA ILE A 214 0.10 31.42 75.67
C ILE A 214 -0.21 30.14 76.51
N ASN A 215 0.82 29.66 77.24
CA ASN A 215 0.92 29.05 78.61
C ASN A 215 0.22 27.72 79.00
N LYS A 216 0.71 26.81 79.87
CA LYS A 216 1.89 26.59 80.79
C LYS A 216 1.50 25.38 81.72
N PRO A 217 2.32 24.71 82.59
CA PRO A 217 3.58 23.95 82.44
C PRO A 217 3.66 22.58 83.22
N THR A 218 4.87 22.00 83.22
CA THR A 218 5.62 21.27 84.29
C THR A 218 5.64 19.72 84.44
N ASN A 219 6.84 19.22 84.12
CA ASN A 219 7.68 18.03 84.47
C ASN A 219 7.86 17.81 86.01
N PRO A 220 8.71 16.89 86.60
CA PRO A 220 9.48 15.71 86.12
C PRO A 220 9.55 14.42 87.04
N SER A 221 10.07 13.32 86.47
CA SER A 221 11.11 12.32 86.89
C SER A 221 11.22 11.61 88.28
N LYS A 222 11.34 10.24 88.20
CA LYS A 222 12.18 9.23 88.95
C LYS A 222 12.02 9.09 90.50
N PRO A 223 12.47 8.01 91.23
CA PRO A 223 13.55 7.01 90.96
C PRO A 223 13.27 5.54 91.43
N VAL A 224 14.35 4.74 91.64
CA VAL A 224 14.50 3.27 91.73
C VAL A 224 15.10 2.80 93.10
N ASN A 225 14.68 1.61 93.58
CA ASN A 225 15.26 0.64 94.58
C ASN A 225 15.42 1.07 96.07
N PRO A 226 15.41 0.14 97.09
CA PRO A 226 16.52 -0.82 97.34
C PRO A 226 16.25 -2.16 98.12
N THR A 227 17.13 -3.15 97.87
CA THR A 227 17.80 -4.23 98.70
C THR A 227 17.26 -4.87 100.00
N LYS A 228 17.43 -6.22 100.07
CA LYS A 228 17.98 -7.18 101.10
C LYS A 228 17.67 -6.99 102.61
N PRO A 229 17.40 -8.08 103.37
CA PRO A 229 18.42 -8.68 104.28
C PRO A 229 18.33 -10.23 104.44
N GLU A 230 19.17 -10.79 105.32
CA GLU A 230 19.62 -12.19 105.43
C GLU A 230 19.38 -12.79 106.85
N LYS A 231 19.37 -14.14 106.97
CA LYS A 231 19.73 -15.00 108.15
C LYS A 231 18.63 -15.40 109.20
N PRO A 232 18.84 -16.37 110.14
CA PRO A 232 18.71 -17.86 110.07
C PRO A 232 17.76 -18.51 111.14
N THR A 233 17.71 -19.87 111.20
CA THR A 233 17.56 -20.81 112.37
C THR A 233 16.44 -21.89 112.30
N ASN A 234 16.83 -23.13 112.65
CA ASN A 234 16.06 -24.36 113.00
C ASN A 234 15.48 -24.22 114.44
N PRO A 235 14.33 -24.84 114.88
CA PRO A 235 14.21 -26.29 115.16
C PRO A 235 12.82 -26.99 114.99
N GLU A 236 12.88 -28.26 114.59
CA GLU A 236 12.17 -29.50 115.04
C GLU A 236 10.67 -29.61 115.49
N LYS A 237 9.99 -30.58 114.82
CA LYS A 237 9.04 -31.66 115.26
C LYS A 237 7.67 -31.32 115.91
N PRO A 238 6.58 -32.11 115.67
CA PRO A 238 6.52 -33.56 115.89
C PRO A 238 5.86 -34.44 114.79
N ILE A 239 6.12 -35.73 114.95
CA ILE A 239 5.99 -36.88 114.04
C ILE A 239 4.62 -37.54 114.15
N THR A 240 4.06 -37.95 113.02
CA THR A 240 2.93 -38.89 112.90
C THR A 240 3.50 -40.20 112.34
N PRO A 241 3.00 -41.41 112.67
CA PRO A 241 3.67 -42.67 112.37
C PRO A 241 4.01 -42.79 110.88
N GLU A 242 5.27 -43.04 110.54
CA GLU A 242 5.70 -43.28 109.16
C GLU A 242 4.94 -44.51 108.63
N ALA A 243 3.99 -44.24 107.73
CA ALA A 243 3.38 -45.28 106.90
C ALA A 243 4.52 -45.94 106.10
N LYS A 244 4.50 -47.27 105.98
CA LYS A 244 5.47 -47.95 105.10
C LYS A 244 5.29 -47.39 103.70
N GLU A 245 6.33 -46.74 103.20
CA GLU A 245 6.38 -46.20 101.85
C GLU A 245 7.21 -47.13 100.97
N TYR A 246 6.73 -47.33 99.76
CA TYR A 246 7.43 -48.05 98.72
C TYR A 246 7.74 -47.13 97.55
N THR A 247 8.76 -47.51 96.81
CA THR A 247 9.29 -46.75 95.68
C THR A 247 8.60 -47.16 94.41
N VAL A 248 8.01 -46.18 93.71
CA VAL A 248 7.61 -46.34 92.32
C VAL A 248 8.62 -45.63 91.43
N LEU A 249 9.18 -46.38 90.49
CA LEU A 249 10.08 -45.85 89.48
C LEU A 249 9.41 -45.85 88.11
N VAL A 250 9.42 -44.71 87.42
CA VAL A 250 8.91 -44.61 86.04
C VAL A 250 10.08 -44.56 85.06
N ILE A 251 10.07 -45.45 84.07
CA ILE A 251 11.09 -45.56 83.03
C ILE A 251 10.44 -45.38 81.66
N HIS A 252 11.02 -44.50 80.85
CA HIS A 252 10.69 -44.33 79.44
C HIS A 252 11.81 -44.94 78.62
N LYS A 253 11.51 -45.92 77.77
CA LYS A 253 12.51 -46.61 76.95
C LYS A 253 12.03 -46.84 75.53
N ASP A 254 12.93 -46.98 74.58
CA ASP A 254 12.56 -47.38 73.23
C ASP A 254 12.27 -48.89 73.11
N ASN A 255 11.77 -49.31 71.95
CA ASN A 255 11.48 -50.72 71.62
C ASN A 255 12.72 -51.63 71.66
N GLU A 256 13.93 -51.06 71.62
CA GLU A 256 15.21 -51.78 71.70
C GLU A 256 15.69 -51.90 73.16
N GLY A 257 15.01 -51.25 74.11
CA GLY A 257 15.29 -51.29 75.53
C GLY A 257 16.21 -50.18 76.03
N ASN A 258 16.60 -49.23 75.16
CA ASN A 258 17.40 -48.08 75.56
C ASN A 258 16.55 -47.11 76.38
N ILE A 259 17.05 -46.69 77.53
CA ILE A 259 16.34 -45.74 78.41
C ILE A 259 16.43 -44.34 77.79
N LEU A 260 15.28 -43.79 77.41
CA LEU A 260 15.13 -42.40 76.97
C LEU A 260 15.15 -41.46 78.17
N GLU A 261 14.43 -41.82 79.23
CA GLU A 261 14.46 -41.10 80.51
C GLU A 261 14.09 -42.03 81.66
N LYS A 262 14.72 -41.82 82.82
CA LYS A 262 14.36 -42.45 84.09
C LYS A 262 13.96 -41.35 85.05
N GLU A 263 12.70 -41.35 85.50
CA GLU A 263 12.21 -40.36 86.45
C GLU A 263 12.78 -40.60 87.86
N ALA A 264 12.71 -39.57 88.71
CA ALA A 264 13.11 -39.69 90.09
C ALA A 264 12.22 -40.69 90.86
N ASP A 265 12.81 -41.38 91.83
CA ASP A 265 12.11 -42.33 92.69
C ASP A 265 10.99 -41.64 93.49
N ILE A 266 9.77 -42.17 93.40
CA ILE A 266 8.60 -41.61 94.08
C ILE A 266 8.23 -42.51 95.24
N LYS A 267 8.18 -41.97 96.45
CA LYS A 267 7.74 -42.69 97.65
C LYS A 267 6.23 -42.59 97.80
N ILE A 268 5.54 -43.73 97.77
CA ILE A 268 4.08 -43.84 97.88
C ILE A 268 3.74 -44.75 99.05
N LYS A 269 2.75 -44.37 99.85
CA LYS A 269 2.33 -45.14 101.03
C LYS A 269 1.70 -46.46 100.62
N GLN A 270 2.01 -47.51 101.38
CA GLN A 270 1.47 -48.86 101.15
C GLN A 270 -0.06 -48.84 101.08
N GLY A 271 -0.60 -49.37 99.99
CA GLY A 271 -2.02 -49.50 99.72
C GLY A 271 -2.61 -48.39 98.85
N GLU A 272 -1.91 -47.26 98.65
CA GLU A 272 -2.35 -46.19 97.74
C GLU A 272 -2.12 -46.58 96.27
N SER A 273 -2.88 -45.94 95.37
CA SER A 273 -2.70 -46.11 93.93
C SER A 273 -1.89 -44.96 93.36
N TYR A 274 -0.98 -45.26 92.45
CA TYR A 274 -0.18 -44.27 91.72
C TYR A 274 -0.46 -44.38 90.22
N THR A 275 -0.68 -43.22 89.58
CA THR A 275 -0.89 -43.13 88.14
C THR A 275 0.25 -42.36 87.50
N ALA A 276 1.06 -43.04 86.70
CA ALA A 276 2.09 -42.41 85.87
C ALA A 276 1.50 -41.97 84.53
N LYS A 277 2.07 -40.92 83.94
CA LYS A 277 1.76 -40.46 82.58
C LYS A 277 2.99 -40.63 81.70
N ALA A 278 2.77 -41.03 80.45
CA ALA A 278 3.81 -41.03 79.43
C ALA A 278 4.27 -39.59 79.14
N LYS A 279 5.58 -39.41 78.93
CA LYS A 279 6.17 -38.17 78.41
C LYS A 279 6.23 -38.20 76.89
N GLU A 280 6.38 -37.03 76.29
CA GLU A 280 6.63 -36.90 74.85
C GLU A 280 8.14 -36.76 74.61
N PHE A 281 8.64 -37.44 73.57
CA PHE A 281 10.04 -37.38 73.15
C PHE A 281 10.11 -37.07 71.66
N ASP A 282 10.90 -36.07 71.29
CA ASP A 282 11.04 -35.66 69.90
C ASP A 282 11.67 -36.77 69.04
N GLY A 283 11.05 -37.08 67.90
CA GLY A 283 11.45 -38.20 67.03
C GLY A 283 11.04 -39.60 67.54
N TYR A 284 10.18 -39.72 68.55
CA TYR A 284 9.66 -41.01 69.03
C TYR A 284 8.13 -40.97 69.21
N THR A 285 7.46 -42.10 68.95
CA THR A 285 6.01 -42.29 69.13
C THR A 285 5.75 -43.28 70.26
N LEU A 286 4.89 -42.94 71.23
CA LEU A 286 4.52 -43.84 72.33
C LEU A 286 3.78 -45.08 71.80
N THR A 287 4.29 -46.26 72.14
CA THR A 287 3.60 -47.53 71.86
C THR A 287 2.90 -48.00 73.13
N GLY A 288 1.62 -47.66 73.28
CA GLY A 288 0.80 -48.09 74.40
C GLY A 288 -0.14 -47.02 74.94
N GLN A 289 -0.68 -47.25 76.14
CA GLN A 289 -1.57 -46.30 76.80
C GLN A 289 -0.78 -45.11 77.36
N PRO A 290 -1.30 -43.87 77.26
CA PRO A 290 -0.61 -42.66 77.72
C PRO A 290 -0.56 -42.53 79.25
N THR A 291 -1.28 -43.39 79.98
CA THR A 291 -1.23 -43.44 81.45
C THR A 291 -1.25 -44.90 81.93
N GLN A 292 -0.64 -45.16 83.09
CA GLN A 292 -0.66 -46.46 83.74
C GLN A 292 -0.89 -46.27 85.25
N THR A 293 -1.90 -46.94 85.80
CA THR A 293 -2.26 -46.88 87.24
C THR A 293 -1.98 -48.22 87.91
N ILE A 294 -1.25 -48.19 89.03
CA ILE A 294 -0.94 -49.38 89.84
C ILE A 294 -1.30 -49.14 91.31
N LYS A 295 -1.60 -50.21 92.05
CA LYS A 295 -1.68 -50.18 93.51
C LYS A 295 -0.30 -50.50 94.10
N VAL A 296 0.17 -49.68 95.03
CA VAL A 296 1.53 -49.78 95.58
C VAL A 296 1.51 -50.60 96.87
N ASP A 297 1.94 -51.85 96.78
CA ASP A 297 2.07 -52.79 97.90
C ASP A 297 3.51 -53.27 98.16
N SER A 298 4.43 -52.94 97.24
CA SER A 298 5.87 -53.16 97.26
C SER A 298 6.56 -52.09 96.40
N ASP A 299 7.89 -52.09 96.32
CA ASP A 299 8.57 -51.32 95.27
C ASP A 299 8.10 -51.81 93.88
N LYS A 300 7.85 -50.89 92.95
CA LYS A 300 7.33 -51.18 91.60
C LYS A 300 8.03 -50.33 90.54
N VAL A 301 8.05 -50.83 89.32
CA VAL A 301 8.53 -50.09 88.14
C VAL A 301 7.40 -50.00 87.12
N ILE A 302 7.11 -48.79 86.64
CA ILE A 302 6.22 -48.54 85.50
C ILE A 302 7.09 -48.24 84.29
N THR A 303 6.78 -48.82 83.14
CA THR A 303 7.54 -48.62 81.92
C THR A 303 6.64 -48.17 80.77
N PHE A 304 7.00 -47.04 80.14
CA PHE A 304 6.45 -46.60 78.86
C PHE A 304 7.45 -46.92 77.75
N THR A 305 6.96 -47.52 76.67
CA THR A 305 7.80 -47.96 75.54
C THR A 305 7.52 -47.08 74.32
N TYR A 306 8.55 -46.71 73.57
CA TYR A 306 8.46 -45.79 72.44
C TYR A 306 9.09 -46.37 71.17
N GLN A 307 8.48 -46.12 70.02
CA GLN A 307 9.03 -46.42 68.70
C GLN A 307 9.73 -45.20 68.12
N LYS A 308 10.97 -45.36 67.65
CA LYS A 308 11.71 -44.29 66.98
C LYS A 308 11.11 -44.01 65.61
N ASN A 309 10.83 -42.75 65.31
CA ASN A 309 10.28 -42.31 64.02
C ASN A 309 11.39 -42.36 62.97
N GLU A 310 11.13 -42.97 61.82
CA GLU A 310 12.09 -42.98 60.71
C GLU A 310 12.22 -41.59 60.08
N LYS A 311 13.46 -41.16 59.84
CA LYS A 311 13.77 -39.89 59.15
C LYS A 311 13.50 -40.09 57.65
N PRO A 312 12.81 -39.18 56.94
CA PRO A 312 12.65 -39.31 55.49
C PRO A 312 14.03 -39.26 54.81
N ASN A 313 14.24 -40.15 53.84
CA ASN A 313 15.45 -40.18 53.01
C ASN A 313 15.70 -38.80 52.37
N PRO A 314 16.97 -38.36 52.20
CA PRO A 314 17.25 -37.19 51.39
C PRO A 314 16.80 -37.47 49.95
N LEU A 315 15.88 -36.65 49.43
CA LEU A 315 15.39 -36.74 48.06
C LEU A 315 16.57 -36.50 47.11
N GLU A 316 16.79 -37.44 46.19
CA GLU A 316 17.80 -37.35 45.13
C GLU A 316 17.51 -36.08 44.29
N LYS A 317 18.50 -35.18 44.13
CA LYS A 317 18.36 -33.93 43.37
C LYS A 317 19.29 -33.94 42.17
N PHE A 318 18.80 -33.43 41.04
CA PHE A 318 19.55 -33.29 39.80
C PHE A 318 19.71 -31.83 39.41
N GLU A 319 20.81 -31.51 38.73
CA GLU A 319 21.12 -30.16 38.29
C GLU A 319 20.60 -29.94 36.87
N ILE A 320 19.74 -28.93 36.72
CA ILE A 320 19.21 -28.49 35.43
C ILE A 320 19.92 -27.20 35.02
N THR A 321 20.48 -27.20 33.83
CA THR A 321 21.14 -26.03 33.22
C THR A 321 20.24 -25.46 32.13
N VAL A 322 20.05 -24.15 32.09
CA VAL A 322 19.31 -23.45 31.03
C VAL A 322 20.30 -22.60 30.24
N LYS A 323 20.50 -22.90 28.96
CA LYS A 323 21.43 -22.19 28.07
C LYS A 323 20.70 -21.32 27.05
N TYR A 324 21.35 -20.23 26.65
CA TYR A 324 20.85 -19.29 25.65
C TYR A 324 21.90 -19.16 24.54
N VAL A 325 21.61 -19.72 23.37
CA VAL A 325 22.58 -19.83 22.27
C VAL A 325 22.03 -19.24 20.97
N ASP A 326 22.92 -18.86 20.05
CA ASP A 326 22.54 -18.50 18.69
C ASP A 326 22.32 -19.75 17.79
N GLU A 327 21.97 -19.54 16.53
CA GLU A 327 21.77 -20.60 15.53
C GLU A 327 23.01 -21.48 15.30
N ASN A 328 24.21 -20.97 15.60
CA ASN A 328 25.48 -21.69 15.51
C ASN A 328 25.84 -22.41 16.83
N ASN A 329 24.94 -22.42 17.81
CA ASN A 329 25.13 -22.91 19.18
C ASN A 329 26.21 -22.15 19.99
N GLN A 330 26.53 -20.91 19.61
CA GLN A 330 27.38 -20.04 20.42
C GLN A 330 26.55 -19.44 21.57
N GLU A 331 27.09 -19.46 22.80
CA GLU A 331 26.42 -18.87 23.96
C GLU A 331 26.38 -17.34 23.84
N ILE A 332 25.18 -16.78 23.89
CA ILE A 332 24.91 -15.34 23.71
C ILE A 332 24.43 -14.66 25.00
N SER A 333 24.13 -15.43 26.04
CA SER A 333 23.81 -14.96 27.39
C SER A 333 24.15 -16.03 28.42
N ASP A 334 24.46 -15.61 29.65
CA ASP A 334 24.87 -16.51 30.73
C ASP A 334 23.81 -17.56 31.04
N SER A 335 24.24 -18.83 31.10
CA SER A 335 23.40 -19.95 31.53
C SER A 335 22.93 -19.86 32.99
N ASP A 336 21.72 -20.35 33.26
CA ASP A 336 21.19 -20.49 34.62
C ASP A 336 21.30 -21.95 35.08
N THR A 337 21.49 -22.20 36.38
CA THR A 337 21.56 -23.57 36.93
C THR A 337 20.71 -23.71 38.19
N LEU A 338 19.94 -24.80 38.30
CA LEU A 338 19.09 -25.07 39.45
C LEU A 338 19.14 -26.56 39.86
N LYS A 339 19.11 -26.84 41.17
CA LYS A 339 19.03 -28.22 41.70
C LYS A 339 17.59 -28.56 42.08
N ILE A 340 17.02 -29.57 41.41
CA ILE A 340 15.59 -29.93 41.50
C ILE A 340 15.47 -31.39 41.93
N GLU A 341 14.47 -31.71 42.75
CA GLU A 341 14.22 -33.06 43.25
C GLU A 341 13.73 -33.99 42.14
N LYS A 342 14.16 -35.25 42.19
CA LYS A 342 13.77 -36.28 41.21
C LYS A 342 12.25 -36.45 41.16
N GLY A 343 11.70 -36.51 39.94
CA GLY A 343 10.28 -36.66 39.66
C GLY A 343 9.48 -35.37 39.75
N GLN A 344 10.09 -34.21 40.05
CA GLN A 344 9.42 -32.91 39.96
C GLN A 344 9.43 -32.40 38.52
N GLU A 345 8.36 -31.70 38.14
CA GLU A 345 8.32 -30.95 36.88
C GLU A 345 9.03 -29.61 37.04
N TYR A 346 9.84 -29.24 36.04
CA TYR A 346 10.48 -27.94 35.95
C TYR A 346 10.16 -27.30 34.61
N THR A 347 9.71 -26.04 34.64
CA THR A 347 9.48 -25.23 33.45
C THR A 347 10.46 -24.08 33.42
N ALA A 348 11.31 -24.03 32.41
CA ALA A 348 12.17 -22.89 32.11
C ALA A 348 11.47 -21.97 31.11
N THR A 349 11.67 -20.67 31.22
CA THR A 349 11.17 -19.66 30.26
C THR A 349 12.33 -18.95 29.60
N ALA A 350 12.23 -18.70 28.30
CA ALA A 350 13.24 -17.97 27.54
C ALA A 350 13.45 -16.55 28.10
N LYS A 351 14.71 -16.09 28.16
CA LYS A 351 15.03 -14.69 28.46
C LYS A 351 14.80 -13.80 27.24
N ASN A 352 14.45 -12.55 27.45
CA ASN A 352 14.57 -11.54 26.41
C ASN A 352 16.05 -11.14 26.27
N ILE A 353 16.62 -11.27 25.07
CA ILE A 353 18.03 -10.95 24.80
C ILE A 353 18.08 -9.83 23.77
N GLU A 354 18.66 -8.68 24.15
CA GLU A 354 18.73 -7.50 23.27
C GLU A 354 19.51 -7.80 21.99
N GLY A 355 18.94 -7.42 20.83
CA GLY A 355 19.53 -7.66 19.51
C GLY A 355 19.33 -9.07 18.95
N TYR A 356 18.56 -9.93 19.63
CA TYR A 356 18.25 -11.28 19.19
C TYR A 356 16.74 -11.56 19.31
N SER A 357 16.21 -12.37 18.39
CA SER A 357 14.83 -12.89 18.43
C SER A 357 14.87 -14.36 18.82
N LEU A 358 13.99 -14.78 19.73
CA LEU A 358 13.85 -16.18 20.10
C LEU A 358 13.35 -17.00 18.90
N VAL A 359 14.00 -18.12 18.62
CA VAL A 359 13.65 -19.07 17.55
C VAL A 359 13.06 -20.36 18.11
N SER A 360 13.45 -20.75 19.32
CA SER A 360 12.84 -21.89 20.03
C SER A 360 11.55 -21.51 20.76
N GLU A 361 10.89 -22.48 21.41
CA GLU A 361 9.71 -22.22 22.25
C GLU A 361 10.02 -21.23 23.39
N VAL A 362 9.02 -20.44 23.79
CA VAL A 362 9.11 -19.43 24.86
C VAL A 362 9.25 -20.06 26.26
N SER A 363 8.91 -21.34 26.41
CA SER A 363 9.08 -22.11 27.62
C SER A 363 9.26 -23.58 27.30
N GLN A 364 10.06 -24.29 28.10
CA GLN A 364 10.26 -25.74 27.97
C GLN A 364 10.05 -26.38 29.35
N SER A 365 9.29 -27.48 29.39
CA SER A 365 8.98 -28.22 30.62
C SER A 365 9.61 -29.62 30.57
N ILE A 366 10.25 -30.03 31.66
CA ILE A 366 10.83 -31.38 31.81
C ILE A 366 10.39 -32.00 33.14
N THR A 367 10.27 -33.32 33.19
CA THR A 367 10.23 -34.08 34.45
C THR A 367 11.67 -34.44 34.83
N VAL A 368 12.11 -34.02 36.01
CA VAL A 368 13.51 -34.14 36.42
C VAL A 368 13.83 -35.57 36.84
N GLU A 369 14.40 -36.37 35.94
CA GLU A 369 14.82 -37.76 36.23
C GLU A 369 16.35 -37.92 36.35
N LYS A 370 17.10 -36.97 35.79
CA LYS A 370 18.57 -36.87 35.82
C LYS A 370 19.00 -35.42 35.58
N SER A 371 20.30 -35.12 35.69
CA SER A 371 20.82 -33.79 35.33
C SER A 371 20.74 -33.59 33.82
N GLU A 372 20.17 -32.47 33.38
CA GLU A 372 19.90 -32.17 31.97
C GLU A 372 20.11 -30.70 31.64
N THR A 373 20.17 -30.38 30.35
CA THR A 373 20.32 -29.01 29.85
C THR A 373 19.16 -28.65 28.94
N ILE A 374 18.43 -27.60 29.29
CA ILE A 374 17.42 -26.94 28.45
C ILE A 374 18.13 -25.86 27.65
N THR A 375 17.89 -25.79 26.34
CA THR A 375 18.54 -24.80 25.47
C THR A 375 17.50 -23.96 24.75
N PHE A 376 17.57 -22.64 24.90
CA PHE A 376 16.82 -21.68 24.10
C PHE A 376 17.72 -21.16 22.97
N LYS A 377 17.21 -21.25 21.73
CA LYS A 377 17.91 -20.81 20.52
C LYS A 377 17.38 -19.46 20.06
N TYR A 378 18.28 -18.58 19.65
CA TYR A 378 17.96 -17.23 19.19
C TYR A 378 18.63 -16.93 17.84
N ARG A 379 17.97 -16.09 17.04
CA ARG A 379 18.50 -15.54 15.79
C ARG A 379 18.88 -14.09 16.01
N LYS A 380 20.05 -13.69 15.51
CA LYS A 380 20.49 -12.29 15.57
C LYS A 380 19.55 -11.43 14.73
N ASN A 381 19.05 -10.33 15.29
CA ASN A 381 18.22 -9.39 14.56
C ASN A 381 19.09 -8.67 13.52
N GLU A 382 18.61 -8.56 12.29
CA GLU A 382 19.28 -7.78 11.26
C GLU A 382 19.33 -6.31 11.69
N SER A 383 20.50 -5.68 11.52
CA SER A 383 20.64 -4.25 11.82
C SER A 383 19.78 -3.45 10.85
N PRO A 384 19.13 -2.35 11.29
CA PRO A 384 18.39 -1.50 10.39
C PRO A 384 19.32 -1.05 9.26
N VAL A 385 18.92 -1.37 8.03
CA VAL A 385 19.59 -0.92 6.81
C VAL A 385 19.67 0.60 6.83
N GLU A 386 20.88 1.13 6.60
CA GLU A 386 21.14 2.57 6.57
C GLU A 386 20.29 3.19 5.44
N LYS A 387 19.31 4.02 5.80
CA LYS A 387 18.45 4.75 4.86
C LYS A 387 18.97 6.17 4.67
N PHE A 388 18.88 6.66 3.44
CA PHE A 388 19.20 8.03 3.09
C PHE A 388 17.98 8.77 2.57
N LYS A 389 17.97 10.07 2.81
CA LYS A 389 16.89 10.98 2.41
C LYS A 389 17.10 11.41 0.97
N ILE A 390 16.15 11.09 0.11
CA ILE A 390 16.08 11.59 -1.27
C ILE A 390 15.04 12.70 -1.34
N THR A 391 15.46 13.89 -1.75
CA THR A 391 14.58 15.04 -1.96
C THR A 391 14.32 15.22 -3.44
N VAL A 392 13.07 15.21 -3.89
CA VAL A 392 12.68 15.51 -5.26
C VAL A 392 12.12 16.92 -5.30
N LYS A 393 12.74 17.79 -6.10
CA LYS A 393 12.38 19.20 -6.24
C LYS A 393 11.81 19.50 -7.62
N TYR A 394 10.97 20.53 -7.65
CA TYR A 394 10.33 21.05 -8.85
C TYR A 394 10.59 22.55 -8.92
N GLU A 395 11.52 22.96 -9.76
CA GLU A 395 12.01 24.34 -9.84
C GLU A 395 11.80 24.93 -11.24
N ASP A 396 11.56 26.24 -11.34
CA ASP A 396 11.54 26.95 -12.63
C ASP A 396 12.97 27.23 -13.17
N GLU A 397 13.07 27.87 -14.33
CA GLU A 397 14.36 28.25 -14.95
C GLU A 397 15.22 29.15 -14.06
N ASP A 398 14.59 29.94 -13.19
CA ASP A 398 15.22 30.84 -12.23
C ASP A 398 15.59 30.15 -10.90
N GLY A 399 15.22 28.87 -10.72
CA GLY A 399 15.47 28.07 -9.53
C GLY A 399 14.46 28.27 -8.40
N ASN A 400 13.31 28.90 -8.66
CA ASN A 400 12.23 29.04 -7.68
C ASN A 400 11.44 27.73 -7.57
N GLU A 401 11.09 27.33 -6.35
CA GLU A 401 10.24 26.16 -6.12
C GLU A 401 8.81 26.45 -6.58
N ILE A 402 8.35 25.72 -7.60
CA ILE A 402 7.02 25.88 -8.21
C ILE A 402 6.03 24.79 -7.78
N SER A 403 6.52 23.72 -7.16
CA SER A 403 5.71 22.70 -6.50
C SER A 403 6.47 22.17 -5.29
N SER A 404 5.74 21.80 -4.23
CA SER A 404 6.34 21.29 -3.00
C SER A 404 7.22 20.07 -3.24
N SER A 405 8.41 20.13 -2.68
CA SER A 405 9.40 19.05 -2.71
C SER A 405 8.87 17.78 -2.02
N GLU A 406 9.22 16.62 -2.57
CA GLU A 406 8.89 15.32 -2.01
C GLU A 406 10.11 14.70 -1.32
N ILE A 407 9.87 13.97 -0.24
CA ILE A 407 10.92 13.37 0.57
C ILE A 407 10.68 11.87 0.65
N HIS A 408 11.70 11.09 0.29
CA HIS A 408 11.68 9.63 0.35
C HIS A 408 12.86 9.12 1.18
N GLU A 409 12.64 8.07 1.97
CA GLU A 409 13.70 7.37 2.71
C GLU A 409 14.00 6.04 2.03
N ILE A 410 15.17 5.94 1.40
CA ILE A 410 15.56 4.81 0.56
C ILE A 410 16.81 4.13 1.15
N GLU A 411 16.85 2.81 1.10
CA GLU A 411 17.97 2.01 1.60
C GLU A 411 19.23 2.22 0.76
N LYS A 412 20.39 2.30 1.43
CA LYS A 412 21.70 2.44 0.79
C LYS A 412 21.95 1.31 -0.22
N GLY A 413 22.33 1.70 -1.43
CA GLY A 413 22.65 0.82 -2.55
C GLY A 413 21.49 0.62 -3.53
N GLN A 414 20.24 0.97 -3.16
CA GLN A 414 19.11 0.87 -4.08
C GLN A 414 19.11 1.99 -5.13
N VAL A 415 18.46 1.72 -6.26
CA VAL A 415 18.18 2.71 -7.30
C VAL A 415 16.82 3.33 -7.02
N PHE A 416 16.77 4.65 -6.93
CA PHE A 416 15.53 5.41 -6.83
C PHE A 416 15.27 6.14 -8.13
N THR A 417 14.09 5.94 -8.70
CA THR A 417 13.62 6.61 -9.92
C THR A 417 12.48 7.55 -9.57
N ALA A 418 12.70 8.85 -9.75
CA ALA A 418 11.67 9.87 -9.61
C ALA A 418 11.00 10.13 -10.97
N GLN A 419 9.71 10.46 -10.92
CA GLN A 419 8.92 10.91 -12.07
C GLN A 419 8.69 12.41 -11.96
N ALA A 420 8.74 13.11 -13.09
CA ALA A 420 8.32 14.51 -13.17
C ALA A 420 6.82 14.63 -12.88
N LYS A 421 6.41 15.77 -12.30
CA LYS A 421 4.99 16.10 -12.10
C LYS A 421 4.50 16.93 -13.27
N ASP A 422 3.24 16.74 -13.63
CA ASP A 422 2.53 17.74 -14.41
C ASP A 422 2.18 18.92 -13.50
N ILE A 423 2.73 20.09 -13.81
CA ILE A 423 2.53 21.34 -13.07
C ILE A 423 1.78 22.29 -14.00
N ALA A 424 0.60 22.74 -13.58
CA ALA A 424 -0.22 23.67 -14.36
C ALA A 424 0.55 24.94 -14.70
N ASP A 425 0.40 25.46 -15.92
CA ASP A 425 1.09 26.63 -16.47
C ASP A 425 2.61 26.49 -16.64
N TYR A 426 3.16 25.27 -16.51
CA TYR A 426 4.58 24.99 -16.70
C TYR A 426 4.80 23.77 -17.60
N ALA A 427 5.81 23.81 -18.46
CA ALA A 427 6.28 22.71 -19.30
C ALA A 427 7.61 22.16 -18.76
N LEU A 428 7.73 20.83 -18.64
CA LEU A 428 8.95 20.17 -18.20
C LEU A 428 10.11 20.41 -19.18
N ILE A 429 11.29 20.74 -18.63
CA ILE A 429 12.55 20.84 -19.35
C ILE A 429 13.40 19.61 -19.05
N GLY A 430 13.54 18.71 -20.02
CA GLY A 430 14.37 17.51 -19.93
C GLY A 430 13.57 16.22 -19.78
N ASP A 431 14.21 15.18 -19.23
CA ASP A 431 13.60 13.86 -19.11
C ASP A 431 12.49 13.83 -18.06
N ASN A 432 11.42 13.10 -18.35
CA ASN A 432 10.29 12.87 -17.43
C ASN A 432 10.62 11.90 -16.29
N THR A 433 11.77 11.24 -16.34
CA THR A 433 12.25 10.35 -15.28
C THR A 433 13.71 10.61 -14.99
N LEU A 434 14.09 10.56 -13.71
CA LEU A 434 15.48 10.67 -13.29
C LEU A 434 15.78 9.57 -12.27
N SER A 435 16.86 8.81 -12.50
CA SER A 435 17.27 7.69 -11.64
C SER A 435 18.61 7.94 -10.97
N ILE A 436 18.72 7.60 -9.69
CA ILE A 436 19.97 7.70 -8.93
C ILE A 436 20.22 6.44 -8.10
N THR A 437 21.47 6.01 -7.96
CA THR A 437 21.87 5.07 -6.92
C THR A 437 22.03 5.82 -5.59
N VAL A 438 21.36 5.31 -4.56
CA VAL A 438 21.29 5.91 -3.22
C VAL A 438 22.53 5.50 -2.43
N THR A 439 23.53 6.37 -2.37
CA THR A 439 24.79 6.16 -1.63
C THR A 439 24.94 7.10 -0.45
N GLY A 440 23.97 8.01 -0.27
CA GLY A 440 23.95 9.13 0.66
C GLY A 440 22.70 9.97 0.42
N ASP A 441 22.46 10.99 1.24
CA ASP A 441 21.39 11.96 0.98
C ASP A 441 21.61 12.65 -0.36
N LYS A 442 20.57 12.69 -1.20
CA LYS A 442 20.65 13.26 -2.55
C LYS A 442 19.40 14.08 -2.87
N THR A 443 19.56 14.96 -3.85
CA THR A 443 18.47 15.76 -4.41
C THR A 443 18.35 15.48 -5.90
N ILE A 444 17.13 15.21 -6.36
CA ILE A 444 16.75 15.19 -7.77
C ILE A 444 15.95 16.46 -8.03
N THR A 445 16.30 17.21 -9.08
CA THR A 445 15.58 18.43 -9.45
C THR A 445 15.03 18.28 -10.86
N PHE A 446 13.71 18.39 -11.00
CA PHE A 446 13.04 18.60 -12.29
C PHE A 446 12.93 20.10 -12.55
N LYS A 447 13.29 20.53 -13.75
CA LYS A 447 13.24 21.93 -14.19
C LYS A 447 12.05 22.16 -15.11
N TYR A 448 11.41 23.32 -15.01
CA TYR A 448 10.24 23.66 -15.82
C TYR A 448 10.33 25.09 -16.39
N SER A 449 9.76 25.31 -17.57
CA SER A 449 9.56 26.62 -18.19
C SER A 449 8.08 27.02 -18.09
N ARG A 450 7.78 28.29 -17.87
CA ARG A 450 6.39 28.76 -17.74
C ARG A 450 5.74 28.86 -19.13
N ASN A 451 4.53 28.33 -19.27
CA ASN A 451 3.74 28.43 -20.51
C ASN A 451 3.37 29.90 -20.77
N GLU A 452 3.55 30.37 -22.01
CA GLU A 452 3.19 31.75 -22.38
C GLU A 452 1.65 31.93 -22.40
N GLU A 453 1.16 33.01 -21.76
CA GLU A 453 -0.28 33.34 -21.78
C GLU A 453 -0.74 33.73 -23.20
N PRO A 454 -1.96 33.36 -23.61
CA PRO A 454 -2.48 33.71 -24.93
C PRO A 454 -2.69 35.22 -25.04
N ILE A 455 -1.93 35.86 -25.93
CA ILE A 455 -2.11 37.26 -26.28
C ILE A 455 -3.45 37.42 -27.02
N ILE A 456 -4.43 38.08 -26.39
CA ILE A 456 -5.72 38.41 -27.03
C ILE A 456 -5.47 39.52 -28.06
N LYS A 457 -5.70 39.21 -29.35
CA LYS A 457 -5.64 40.18 -30.47
C LYS A 457 -7.04 40.46 -31.00
N TYR A 458 -7.23 41.66 -31.52
CA TYR A 458 -8.46 42.07 -32.18
C TYR A 458 -8.17 42.60 -33.59
N PRO A 459 -8.99 42.24 -34.59
CA PRO A 459 -8.88 42.78 -35.94
C PRO A 459 -9.35 44.23 -35.98
N ILE A 460 -8.51 45.12 -36.50
CA ILE A 460 -8.85 46.51 -36.82
C ILE A 460 -8.91 46.69 -38.34
N THR A 461 -10.00 47.25 -38.83
CA THR A 461 -10.20 47.56 -40.26
C THR A 461 -10.16 49.07 -40.47
N VAL A 462 -9.55 49.54 -41.56
CA VAL A 462 -9.58 50.96 -41.95
C VAL A 462 -10.38 51.10 -43.24
N GLU A 463 -11.42 51.93 -43.20
CA GLU A 463 -12.28 52.23 -44.33
C GLU A 463 -12.19 53.70 -44.73
N TYR A 464 -12.34 53.96 -46.03
CA TYR A 464 -12.38 55.29 -46.60
C TYR A 464 -13.70 55.46 -47.33
N ARG A 465 -14.51 56.44 -46.92
CA ARG A 465 -15.88 56.64 -47.41
C ARG A 465 -16.08 58.06 -47.94
N ASP A 466 -17.04 58.26 -48.84
CA ASP A 466 -17.44 59.62 -49.25
C ASP A 466 -18.39 60.28 -48.22
N GLU A 467 -18.77 61.55 -48.46
CA GLU A 467 -19.68 62.32 -47.59
C GLU A 467 -21.08 61.67 -47.48
N GLU A 468 -21.47 60.86 -48.47
CA GLU A 468 -22.72 60.09 -48.51
C GLU A 468 -22.60 58.71 -47.83
N GLY A 469 -21.40 58.33 -47.38
CA GLY A 469 -21.10 57.07 -46.69
C GLY A 469 -20.79 55.88 -47.61
N ASN A 470 -20.68 56.09 -48.92
CA ASN A 470 -20.29 55.04 -49.86
C ASN A 470 -18.82 54.68 -49.68
N LEU A 471 -18.51 53.38 -49.76
CA LEU A 471 -17.14 52.89 -49.63
C LEU A 471 -16.32 53.24 -50.87
N LEU A 472 -15.25 54.02 -50.68
CA LEU A 472 -14.28 54.36 -51.71
C LEU A 472 -13.14 53.34 -51.76
N SER A 473 -12.66 52.93 -50.58
CA SER A 473 -11.60 51.92 -50.42
C SER A 473 -11.61 51.38 -49.00
N SER A 474 -11.00 50.23 -48.76
CA SER A 474 -10.80 49.64 -47.44
C SER A 474 -9.48 48.89 -47.38
N GLU A 475 -8.83 48.86 -46.22
CA GLU A 475 -7.67 48.03 -45.96
C GLU A 475 -8.09 46.66 -45.41
N SER A 476 -7.21 45.66 -45.56
CA SER A 476 -7.38 44.37 -44.87
C SER A 476 -7.27 44.57 -43.36
N SER A 477 -7.98 43.75 -42.59
CA SER A 477 -7.92 43.82 -41.13
C SER A 477 -6.53 43.48 -40.60
N ILE A 478 -6.06 44.23 -39.61
CA ILE A 478 -4.78 43.99 -38.91
C ILE A 478 -5.07 43.55 -37.48
N GLU A 479 -4.46 42.45 -37.04
CA GLU A 479 -4.58 41.95 -35.67
C GLU A 479 -3.69 42.73 -34.70
N ILE A 480 -4.30 43.45 -33.77
CA ILE A 480 -3.60 44.27 -32.77
C ILE A 480 -3.89 43.73 -31.37
N GLU A 481 -2.86 43.64 -30.52
CA GLU A 481 -3.00 43.16 -29.14
C GLU A 481 -3.90 44.07 -28.31
N SER A 482 -4.74 43.46 -27.47
CA SER A 482 -5.64 44.16 -26.55
C SER A 482 -4.86 45.12 -25.64
N GLY A 483 -5.33 46.36 -25.52
CA GLY A 483 -4.72 47.43 -24.74
C GLY A 483 -3.63 48.22 -25.48
N LYS A 484 -3.18 47.80 -26.67
CA LYS A 484 -2.23 48.59 -27.48
C LYS A 484 -2.96 49.68 -28.25
N SER A 485 -2.26 50.79 -28.50
CA SER A 485 -2.76 51.86 -29.35
C SER A 485 -2.44 51.58 -30.82
N PHE A 486 -3.41 51.81 -31.70
CA PHE A 486 -3.24 51.74 -33.14
C PHE A 486 -3.55 53.09 -33.77
N THR A 487 -2.66 53.59 -34.62
CA THR A 487 -2.82 54.84 -35.35
C THR A 487 -2.94 54.54 -36.83
N ALA A 488 -4.11 54.79 -37.40
CA ALA A 488 -4.34 54.74 -38.84
C ALA A 488 -4.07 56.11 -39.47
N ALA A 489 -3.54 56.12 -40.68
CA ALA A 489 -3.39 57.32 -41.50
C ALA A 489 -4.40 57.32 -42.64
N ALA A 490 -4.92 58.51 -42.94
CA ALA A 490 -5.73 58.74 -44.12
C ALA A 490 -4.90 58.52 -45.39
N LYS A 491 -5.48 57.89 -46.41
CA LYS A 491 -4.88 57.78 -47.74
C LYS A 491 -5.19 58.98 -48.61
N THR A 492 -4.36 59.24 -49.60
CA THR A 492 -4.75 60.11 -50.71
C THR A 492 -5.63 59.31 -51.66
N ILE A 493 -6.84 59.79 -51.92
CA ILE A 493 -7.79 59.16 -52.85
C ILE A 493 -7.93 60.08 -54.05
N SER A 494 -7.60 59.59 -55.25
CA SER A 494 -7.57 60.43 -56.46
C SER A 494 -8.95 60.99 -56.78
N GLY A 495 -9.04 62.31 -57.01
CA GLY A 495 -10.32 62.99 -57.24
C GLY A 495 -11.16 63.17 -55.98
N TYR A 496 -10.58 63.03 -54.79
CA TYR A 496 -11.24 63.21 -53.50
C TYR A 496 -10.31 63.90 -52.47
N ILE A 497 -10.86 64.85 -51.70
CA ILE A 497 -10.20 65.63 -50.65
C ILE A 497 -10.64 65.11 -49.29
N LEU A 498 -9.69 64.68 -48.45
CA LEU A 498 -9.96 64.24 -47.09
C LEU A 498 -10.70 65.31 -46.28
N GLN A 499 -11.75 64.89 -45.58
CA GLN A 499 -12.47 65.68 -44.62
C GLN A 499 -12.05 65.25 -43.21
N GLY A 500 -11.38 66.15 -42.48
CA GLY A 500 -10.93 65.93 -41.10
C GLY A 500 -9.43 65.67 -40.97
N GLU A 501 -9.05 65.09 -39.83
CA GLU A 501 -7.66 64.80 -39.50
C GLU A 501 -7.07 63.69 -40.37
N ASN A 502 -5.80 63.82 -40.75
CA ASN A 502 -5.08 62.84 -41.57
C ASN A 502 -4.62 61.61 -40.80
N THR A 503 -4.88 61.53 -39.49
CA THR A 503 -4.62 60.36 -38.66
C THR A 503 -5.72 60.18 -37.62
N GLN A 504 -5.96 58.93 -37.20
CA GLN A 504 -6.86 58.58 -36.10
C GLN A 504 -6.19 57.52 -35.25
N THR A 505 -6.17 57.72 -33.93
CA THR A 505 -5.59 56.80 -32.95
C THR A 505 -6.68 56.23 -32.05
N ILE A 506 -6.72 54.91 -31.92
CA ILE A 506 -7.59 54.19 -30.99
C ILE A 506 -6.78 53.33 -30.03
N THR A 507 -7.34 52.99 -28.88
CA THR A 507 -6.83 51.92 -28.01
C THR A 507 -7.66 50.67 -28.27
N VAL A 508 -7.00 49.61 -28.74
CA VAL A 508 -7.68 48.41 -29.23
C VAL A 508 -8.10 47.53 -28.06
N ASN A 509 -9.40 47.42 -27.81
CA ASN A 509 -9.96 46.55 -26.76
C ASN A 509 -11.05 45.60 -27.28
N ARG A 510 -11.38 45.70 -28.57
CA ARG A 510 -12.29 44.85 -29.34
C ARG A 510 -12.02 45.07 -30.83
N ALA A 511 -12.64 44.27 -31.68
CA ALA A 511 -12.64 44.52 -33.12
C ALA A 511 -13.34 45.87 -33.43
N GLU A 512 -12.71 46.72 -34.21
CA GLU A 512 -13.24 48.04 -34.59
C GLU A 512 -12.89 48.43 -36.03
N THR A 513 -13.65 49.37 -36.57
CA THR A 513 -13.43 49.95 -37.90
C THR A 513 -13.16 51.45 -37.78
N ILE A 514 -12.01 51.92 -38.27
CA ILE A 514 -11.67 53.34 -38.36
C ILE A 514 -12.11 53.84 -39.73
N THR A 515 -12.89 54.93 -39.78
CA THR A 515 -13.40 55.50 -41.04
C THR A 515 -12.82 56.89 -41.29
N PHE A 516 -12.27 57.12 -42.48
CA PHE A 516 -11.91 58.45 -43.00
C PHE A 516 -12.91 58.89 -44.08
N VAL A 517 -13.35 60.14 -44.03
CA VAL A 517 -14.40 60.68 -44.93
C VAL A 517 -13.79 61.61 -45.98
N TYR A 518 -14.25 61.55 -47.23
CA TYR A 518 -13.68 62.31 -48.34
C TYR A 518 -14.73 63.01 -49.22
N LYS A 519 -14.35 64.16 -49.79
CA LYS A 519 -15.18 64.98 -50.68
C LYS A 519 -14.62 65.03 -52.09
N LYS A 520 -15.44 64.80 -53.11
CA LYS A 520 -15.01 64.75 -54.52
C LYS A 520 -14.39 66.08 -55.02
N ASP A 521 -13.25 66.00 -55.70
CA ASP A 521 -12.47 67.10 -56.29
C ASP A 521 -12.76 67.22 -57.80
N GLU A 522 -13.15 68.42 -58.28
CA GLU A 522 -13.67 68.64 -59.64
C GLU A 522 -12.66 69.36 -60.58
N SER A 523 -11.44 68.85 -60.73
CA SER A 523 -10.44 69.36 -61.71
C SER A 523 -9.68 68.25 -62.45
N PRO A 524 -9.30 68.42 -63.73
CA PRO A 524 -8.63 67.37 -64.52
C PRO A 524 -7.13 67.25 -64.16
N VAL A 525 -6.69 66.04 -63.79
CA VAL A 525 -5.31 65.72 -63.36
C VAL A 525 -4.50 65.12 -64.51
N VAL A 526 -3.27 65.60 -64.70
CA VAL A 526 -2.24 65.01 -65.58
C VAL A 526 -1.49 63.92 -64.80
N VAL A 527 -1.26 62.75 -65.40
CA VAL A 527 -0.65 61.58 -64.75
C VAL A 527 0.86 61.50 -65.06
N ASP A 528 1.68 61.45 -64.01
CA ASP A 528 3.14 61.27 -64.03
C ASP A 528 3.53 59.79 -63.88
N LYS A 529 4.38 59.29 -64.78
CA LYS A 529 4.81 57.87 -64.86
C LYS A 529 6.32 57.67 -64.68
N SER A 530 7.05 58.74 -64.41
CA SER A 530 8.51 58.75 -64.44
C SER A 530 9.17 57.77 -63.45
N GLU A 531 8.66 57.67 -62.22
CA GLU A 531 9.19 56.75 -61.20
C GLU A 531 8.98 55.27 -61.56
N LEU A 532 7.79 54.92 -62.07
CA LEU A 532 7.46 53.56 -62.48
C LEU A 532 8.38 53.09 -63.63
N GLU A 533 8.63 53.96 -64.60
CA GLU A 533 9.54 53.69 -65.72
C GLU A 533 10.98 53.44 -65.24
N GLN A 534 11.46 54.23 -64.28
CA GLN A 534 12.80 54.04 -63.70
C GLN A 534 12.94 52.70 -62.97
N LEU A 535 11.95 52.32 -62.18
CA LEU A 535 11.99 51.07 -61.42
C LEU A 535 11.98 49.85 -62.35
N ILE A 536 11.09 49.82 -63.36
CA ILE A 536 11.03 48.76 -64.37
C ILE A 536 12.40 48.59 -65.04
N ASN A 537 13.05 49.69 -65.44
CA ASN A 537 14.36 49.65 -66.08
C ASN A 537 15.47 49.12 -65.13
N SER A 538 15.37 49.38 -63.82
CA SER A 538 16.34 48.92 -62.82
C SER A 538 16.23 47.42 -62.54
N VAL A 539 15.02 46.86 -62.50
CA VAL A 539 14.77 45.47 -62.04
C VAL A 539 14.44 44.50 -63.18
N GLY A 540 14.18 44.99 -64.39
CA GLY A 540 13.68 44.18 -65.51
C GLY A 540 14.63 43.07 -66.00
N ASN A 541 15.91 43.12 -65.63
CA ASN A 541 16.92 42.12 -66.01
C ASN A 541 17.22 41.09 -64.90
N THR A 542 16.44 41.04 -63.83
CA THR A 542 16.68 40.07 -62.74
C THR A 542 16.38 38.64 -63.20
N GLU A 543 17.39 37.76 -63.13
CA GLU A 543 17.29 36.37 -63.57
C GLU A 543 16.81 35.44 -62.45
N LYS A 544 16.02 34.41 -62.82
CA LYS A 544 15.42 33.43 -61.89
C LYS A 544 16.43 32.60 -61.09
N GLY A 545 17.63 32.38 -61.61
CA GLY A 545 18.54 31.30 -61.19
C GLY A 545 18.78 31.21 -59.67
N ASN A 546 18.93 32.36 -59.02
CA ASN A 546 19.34 32.47 -57.63
C ASN A 546 18.18 32.52 -56.61
N PHE A 547 16.93 32.55 -57.06
CA PHE A 547 15.77 32.82 -56.19
C PHE A 547 14.75 31.67 -56.15
N THR A 548 13.99 31.55 -55.05
CA THR A 548 12.93 30.54 -54.92
C THR A 548 11.88 30.70 -56.01
N ASN A 549 11.26 29.58 -56.43
CA ASN A 549 10.28 29.61 -57.53
C ASN A 549 9.09 30.53 -57.23
N GLU A 550 8.64 30.55 -55.97
CA GLU A 550 7.49 31.33 -55.51
C GLU A 550 7.80 32.84 -55.48
N SER A 551 8.88 33.25 -54.81
CA SER A 551 9.27 34.66 -54.73
C SER A 551 9.54 35.26 -56.12
N PHE A 552 10.17 34.49 -57.02
CA PHE A 552 10.42 34.94 -58.38
C PHE A 552 9.15 35.03 -59.24
N SER A 553 8.20 34.11 -59.09
CA SER A 553 6.90 34.17 -59.78
C SER A 553 6.10 35.41 -59.39
N ASN A 554 6.15 35.79 -58.11
CA ASN A 554 5.50 36.99 -57.59
C ASN A 554 6.13 38.27 -58.17
N PHE A 555 7.46 38.31 -58.24
CA PHE A 555 8.21 39.39 -58.87
C PHE A 555 7.89 39.53 -60.37
N GLU A 556 7.91 38.44 -61.13
CA GLU A 556 7.59 38.45 -62.57
C GLU A 556 6.16 38.95 -62.84
N THR A 557 5.21 38.55 -61.99
CA THR A 557 3.82 39.01 -62.05
C THR A 557 3.72 40.52 -61.84
N ALA A 558 4.41 41.04 -60.82
CA ALA A 558 4.41 42.48 -60.52
C ALA A 558 5.09 43.30 -61.64
N LEU A 559 6.19 42.80 -62.21
CA LEU A 559 6.89 43.44 -63.33
C LEU A 559 6.03 43.51 -64.59
N ASN A 560 5.28 42.44 -64.90
CA ASN A 560 4.36 42.43 -66.03
C ASN A 560 3.19 43.40 -65.84
N ASN A 561 2.62 43.47 -64.63
CA ASN A 561 1.58 44.45 -64.29
C ASN A 561 2.10 45.90 -64.44
N ALA A 562 3.28 46.18 -63.90
CA ALA A 562 3.92 47.48 -63.98
C ALA A 562 4.14 47.94 -65.45
N ASN A 563 4.62 47.04 -66.31
CA ASN A 563 4.74 47.30 -67.74
C ASN A 563 3.38 47.57 -68.42
N SER A 564 2.33 46.86 -68.02
CA SER A 564 0.98 47.10 -68.56
C SER A 564 0.43 48.48 -68.17
N ILE A 565 0.67 48.93 -66.94
CA ILE A 565 0.21 50.24 -66.46
C ILE A 565 1.02 51.38 -67.08
N LEU A 566 2.33 51.20 -67.24
CA LEU A 566 3.20 52.18 -67.92
C LEU A 566 2.66 52.51 -69.32
N ASN A 567 2.24 51.49 -70.08
CA ASN A 567 1.75 51.62 -71.45
C ASN A 567 0.27 52.04 -71.59
N ASN A 568 -0.50 52.13 -70.50
CA ASN A 568 -1.92 52.49 -70.57
C ASN A 568 -2.13 54.01 -70.56
N GLU A 569 -2.56 54.60 -71.68
CA GLU A 569 -2.81 56.05 -71.82
C GLU A 569 -3.88 56.60 -70.86
N ASN A 570 -4.78 55.74 -70.37
CA ASN A 570 -5.85 56.10 -69.43
C ASN A 570 -5.52 55.72 -67.98
N ALA A 571 -4.28 55.30 -67.69
CA ALA A 571 -3.88 54.96 -66.33
C ALA A 571 -4.05 56.18 -65.41
N THR A 572 -4.66 56.00 -64.24
CA THR A 572 -4.73 57.04 -63.22
C THR A 572 -3.41 57.14 -62.47
N GLN A 573 -3.13 58.27 -61.81
CA GLN A 573 -1.93 58.42 -60.98
C GLN A 573 -1.86 57.35 -59.88
N GLU A 574 -3.01 56.99 -59.32
CA GLU A 574 -3.11 55.94 -58.31
C GLU A 574 -2.71 54.57 -58.86
N GLN A 575 -3.13 54.22 -60.08
CA GLN A 575 -2.72 52.98 -60.73
C GLN A 575 -1.21 52.93 -60.97
N VAL A 576 -0.61 54.07 -61.37
CA VAL A 576 0.83 54.19 -61.59
C VAL A 576 1.61 54.04 -60.28
N ASN A 577 1.18 54.74 -59.22
CA ASN A 577 1.81 54.66 -57.90
C ASN A 577 1.72 53.25 -57.33
N GLN A 578 0.55 52.61 -57.44
CA GLN A 578 0.33 51.25 -56.94
C GLN A 578 1.20 50.23 -57.69
N ALA A 579 1.31 50.36 -59.02
CA ALA A 579 2.19 49.52 -59.82
C ALA A 579 3.66 49.65 -59.40
N ASN A 580 4.10 50.88 -59.09
CA ASN A 580 5.47 51.16 -58.62
C ASN A 580 5.74 50.50 -57.26
N THR A 581 4.84 50.71 -56.29
CA THR A 581 4.94 50.09 -54.97
C THR A 581 4.94 48.56 -55.05
N ASN A 582 4.02 47.97 -55.81
CA ASN A 582 3.91 46.52 -55.95
C ASN A 582 5.17 45.91 -56.55
N LEU A 583 5.73 46.53 -57.59
CA LEU A 583 6.98 46.08 -58.21
C LEU A 583 8.16 46.17 -57.23
N GLN A 584 8.28 47.27 -56.49
CA GLN A 584 9.35 47.47 -55.52
C GLN A 584 9.28 46.44 -54.38
N THR A 585 8.07 46.21 -53.85
CA THR A 585 7.85 45.22 -52.79
C THR A 585 8.16 43.81 -53.28
N ALA A 586 7.70 43.43 -54.47
CA ALA A 586 7.96 42.10 -55.02
C ALA A 586 9.46 41.89 -55.29
N PHE A 587 10.18 42.92 -55.71
CA PHE A 587 11.64 42.88 -55.88
C PHE A 587 12.38 42.72 -54.54
N ASN A 588 11.97 43.47 -53.51
CA ASN A 588 12.58 43.39 -52.18
C ASN A 588 12.33 42.04 -51.47
N ASN A 589 11.24 41.36 -51.84
CA ASN A 589 10.84 40.07 -51.28
C ASN A 589 11.35 38.86 -52.09
N LEU A 590 12.28 39.08 -53.03
CA LEU A 590 12.99 37.98 -53.67
C LEU A 590 13.78 37.20 -52.62
N GLU A 591 13.55 35.89 -52.57
CA GLU A 591 14.16 35.00 -51.59
C GLU A 591 15.21 34.13 -52.28
N GLU A 592 16.44 34.17 -51.80
CA GLU A 592 17.53 33.35 -52.36
C GLU A 592 17.28 31.86 -52.09
N LYS A 593 17.65 30.99 -53.05
CA LYS A 593 17.66 29.55 -52.81
C LYS A 593 18.76 29.21 -51.79
N VAL A 594 18.37 28.70 -50.63
CA VAL A 594 19.32 28.05 -49.70
C VAL A 594 19.80 26.73 -50.34
N PRO A 595 21.10 26.41 -50.35
CA PRO A 595 21.55 25.10 -50.81
C PRO A 595 20.95 24.02 -49.92
N GLU A 596 20.18 23.10 -50.50
CA GLU A 596 19.72 21.90 -49.80
C GLU A 596 20.95 21.11 -49.36
N VAL A 597 21.22 21.09 -48.05
CA VAL A 597 22.21 20.19 -47.47
C VAL A 597 21.61 18.78 -47.49
N THR A 598 22.21 17.89 -48.27
CA THR A 598 21.87 16.47 -48.23
C THR A 598 22.11 15.96 -46.81
N LYS A 599 21.11 15.30 -46.21
CA LYS A 599 21.25 14.63 -44.92
C LYS A 599 20.98 13.14 -45.10
N PHE A 600 21.73 12.32 -44.37
CA PHE A 600 21.56 10.86 -44.33
C PHE A 600 21.15 10.41 -42.94
N MET A 601 20.38 9.34 -42.87
CA MET A 601 19.93 8.75 -41.62
C MET A 601 20.97 7.77 -41.09
N VAL A 602 21.40 7.94 -39.84
CA VAL A 602 22.25 6.99 -39.14
C VAL A 602 21.44 6.30 -38.06
N THR A 603 21.31 4.97 -38.15
CA THR A 603 20.63 4.12 -37.17
C THR A 603 21.66 3.39 -36.32
N VAL A 604 21.44 3.27 -35.01
CA VAL A 604 22.30 2.47 -34.13
C VAL A 604 21.55 1.22 -33.69
N GLU A 605 22.13 0.06 -33.91
CA GLU A 605 21.57 -1.23 -33.54
C GLU A 605 22.49 -1.96 -32.55
N HIS A 606 21.88 -2.52 -31.51
CA HIS A 606 22.52 -3.39 -30.54
C HIS A 606 21.98 -4.79 -30.76
N LYS A 607 22.86 -5.75 -31.11
CA LYS A 607 22.46 -7.13 -31.37
C LYS A 607 23.34 -8.13 -30.65
N ASP A 608 22.81 -9.29 -30.34
CA ASP A 608 23.64 -10.37 -29.79
C ASP A 608 24.49 -11.07 -30.87
N THR A 609 25.35 -12.01 -30.45
CA THR A 609 26.19 -12.80 -31.35
C THR A 609 25.40 -13.76 -32.26
N GLU A 610 24.12 -13.99 -31.97
CA GLU A 610 23.21 -14.82 -32.78
C GLU A 610 22.45 -13.96 -33.81
N GLY A 611 22.56 -12.63 -33.72
CA GLY A 611 21.92 -11.68 -34.61
C GLY A 611 20.56 -11.18 -34.13
N ASN A 612 20.13 -11.53 -32.91
CA ASN A 612 18.90 -11.00 -32.33
C ASN A 612 19.10 -9.54 -31.92
N ILE A 613 18.17 -8.68 -32.30
CA ILE A 613 18.20 -7.25 -31.93
C ILE A 613 17.83 -7.15 -30.44
N LEU A 614 18.75 -6.61 -29.64
CA LEU A 614 18.52 -6.24 -28.25
C LEU A 614 17.81 -4.89 -28.17
N GLU A 615 18.24 -3.93 -28.99
CA GLU A 615 17.64 -2.61 -29.10
C GLU A 615 18.04 -1.94 -30.42
N THR A 616 17.14 -1.13 -30.99
CA THR A 616 17.43 -0.21 -32.09
C THR A 616 17.13 1.21 -31.61
N GLU A 617 18.11 2.10 -31.67
CA GLU A 617 17.94 3.51 -31.31
C GLU A 617 17.18 4.28 -32.40
N THR A 618 16.54 5.39 -32.01
CA THR A 618 15.87 6.30 -32.96
C THR A 618 16.89 6.83 -33.98
N PRO A 619 16.64 6.71 -35.30
CA PRO A 619 17.54 7.19 -36.33
C PRO A 619 17.82 8.70 -36.22
N VAL A 620 19.09 9.09 -36.41
CA VAL A 620 19.55 10.49 -36.34
C VAL A 620 19.87 10.98 -37.75
N SER A 621 19.39 12.18 -38.11
CA SER A 621 19.69 12.82 -39.40
C SER A 621 21.01 13.60 -39.33
N VAL A 622 21.97 13.24 -40.18
CA VAL A 622 23.34 13.79 -40.20
C VAL A 622 23.65 14.38 -41.58
N GLU A 623 24.22 15.59 -41.62
CA GLU A 623 24.62 16.23 -42.89
C GLU A 623 25.68 15.42 -43.64
N GLU A 624 25.61 15.45 -44.97
CA GLU A 624 26.53 14.77 -45.87
C GLU A 624 28.00 15.13 -45.56
N ASN A 625 28.85 14.11 -45.51
CA ASN A 625 30.27 14.15 -45.16
C ASN A 625 30.59 14.57 -43.71
N LYS A 626 29.61 14.71 -42.81
CA LYS A 626 29.87 14.84 -41.37
C LYS A 626 30.09 13.49 -40.70
N MET A 627 30.87 13.49 -39.61
CA MET A 627 31.09 12.30 -38.79
C MET A 627 30.02 12.20 -37.70
N PHE A 628 29.54 10.99 -37.46
CA PHE A 628 28.65 10.61 -36.37
C PHE A 628 29.32 9.54 -35.51
N THR A 629 29.37 9.75 -34.20
CA THR A 629 29.94 8.78 -33.25
C THR A 629 28.83 8.21 -32.39
N ALA A 630 28.58 6.90 -32.52
CA ALA A 630 27.71 6.15 -31.64
C ALA A 630 28.49 5.55 -30.47
N ASN A 631 27.84 5.39 -29.33
CA ASN A 631 28.39 4.71 -28.16
C ASN A 631 27.61 3.43 -27.89
N ALA A 632 28.31 2.38 -27.44
CA ALA A 632 27.70 1.13 -27.04
C ALA A 632 26.91 1.33 -25.73
N LYS A 633 25.69 0.80 -25.67
CA LYS A 633 24.92 0.66 -24.44
C LYS A 633 25.37 -0.56 -23.63
N THR A 634 24.95 -0.61 -22.38
CA THR A 634 25.13 -1.79 -21.51
C THR A 634 23.82 -2.57 -21.40
N PHE A 635 23.87 -3.89 -21.60
CA PHE A 635 22.74 -4.79 -21.42
C PHE A 635 23.08 -5.81 -20.34
N SER A 636 22.17 -6.03 -19.39
CA SER A 636 22.39 -7.01 -18.31
C SER A 636 22.49 -8.43 -18.87
N GLY A 637 23.51 -9.20 -18.47
CA GLY A 637 23.75 -10.56 -18.96
C GLY A 637 24.41 -10.64 -20.35
N TYR A 638 24.95 -9.53 -20.84
CA TYR A 638 25.62 -9.43 -22.14
C TYR A 638 26.91 -8.61 -22.05
N THR A 639 28.02 -9.18 -22.52
CA THR A 639 29.30 -8.48 -22.67
C THR A 639 29.46 -7.95 -24.10
N LEU A 640 29.66 -6.64 -24.24
CA LEU A 640 29.99 -6.00 -25.52
C LEU A 640 31.20 -6.66 -26.19
N GLN A 641 31.06 -7.00 -27.46
CA GLN A 641 32.12 -7.49 -28.31
C GLN A 641 32.60 -6.35 -29.21
N GLY A 642 33.74 -5.75 -28.86
CA GLY A 642 34.39 -4.72 -29.67
C GLY A 642 34.53 -3.38 -28.95
N ALA A 643 34.64 -2.30 -29.72
CA ALA A 643 34.86 -0.96 -29.21
C ALA A 643 33.58 -0.40 -28.55
N THR A 644 33.75 0.37 -27.47
CA THR A 644 32.66 1.06 -26.75
C THR A 644 32.09 2.25 -27.53
N SER A 645 32.73 2.64 -28.63
CA SER A 645 32.23 3.66 -29.55
C SER A 645 32.67 3.36 -30.98
N GLN A 646 31.87 3.83 -31.94
CA GLN A 646 32.13 3.68 -33.37
C GLN A 646 31.78 5.00 -34.09
N THR A 647 32.66 5.45 -34.97
CA THR A 647 32.45 6.67 -35.76
C THR A 647 32.28 6.33 -37.23
N VAL A 648 31.25 6.91 -37.86
CA VAL A 648 30.97 6.77 -39.30
C VAL A 648 30.83 8.14 -39.95
N THR A 649 31.22 8.24 -41.22
CA THR A 649 30.92 9.41 -42.07
C THR A 649 29.58 9.22 -42.74
N ALA A 650 28.69 10.21 -42.66
CA ALA A 650 27.38 10.20 -43.31
C ALA A 650 27.53 10.53 -44.81
N ASP A 651 27.72 9.52 -45.64
CA ASP A 651 27.80 9.60 -47.12
C ASP A 651 26.64 8.85 -47.81
N ALA A 652 25.83 8.13 -47.02
CA ALA A 652 24.62 7.41 -47.34
C ALA A 652 23.89 7.09 -46.01
N ASP A 653 22.65 6.58 -46.08
CA ASP A 653 22.00 6.03 -44.89
C ASP A 653 22.82 4.85 -44.35
N LYS A 654 23.10 4.86 -43.04
CA LYS A 654 24.01 3.90 -42.41
C LYS A 654 23.41 3.31 -41.15
N THR A 655 23.81 2.07 -40.87
CA THR A 655 23.56 1.42 -39.59
C THR A 655 24.89 1.16 -38.89
N VAL A 656 25.04 1.68 -37.67
CA VAL A 656 26.14 1.35 -36.76
C VAL A 656 25.68 0.22 -35.87
N THR A 657 26.42 -0.88 -35.84
CA THR A 657 26.02 -2.06 -35.07
C THR A 657 27.01 -2.37 -33.96
N PHE A 658 26.52 -2.49 -32.73
CA PHE A 658 27.25 -3.05 -31.60
C PHE A 658 26.81 -4.51 -31.37
N VAL A 659 27.78 -5.41 -31.25
CA VAL A 659 27.53 -6.84 -31.07
C VAL A 659 27.81 -7.23 -29.63
N TYR A 660 26.94 -8.03 -29.04
CA TYR A 660 27.03 -8.43 -27.64
C TYR A 660 27.08 -9.95 -27.53
N LYS A 661 28.03 -10.47 -26.76
CA LYS A 661 28.07 -11.89 -26.42
C LYS A 661 27.24 -12.05 -25.16
N LYS A 662 26.20 -12.88 -25.23
CA LYS A 662 25.48 -13.29 -24.02
C LYS A 662 26.48 -13.91 -23.06
N ASP A 663 26.49 -13.42 -21.83
CA ASP A 663 27.42 -13.90 -20.82
C ASP A 663 27.12 -15.37 -20.58
N VAL A 664 28.11 -16.22 -20.87
CA VAL A 664 28.05 -17.63 -20.48
C VAL A 664 28.33 -17.63 -18.99
N VAL A 665 27.29 -17.40 -18.19
CA VAL A 665 27.22 -18.04 -16.89
C VAL A 665 27.23 -19.54 -17.20
N THR A 666 28.41 -20.17 -17.07
CA THR A 666 28.41 -21.57 -16.68
C THR A 666 27.55 -21.62 -15.43
N PRO A 667 26.38 -22.29 -15.47
CA PRO A 667 25.54 -22.33 -14.32
C PRO A 667 26.38 -22.93 -13.18
N PRO A 668 26.38 -22.38 -11.95
CA PRO A 668 26.38 -23.33 -10.86
C PRO A 668 25.21 -24.27 -11.18
N THR A 669 25.45 -25.57 -11.18
CA THR A 669 24.36 -26.54 -11.15
C THR A 669 23.50 -26.15 -9.94
N GLU A 670 22.47 -25.33 -10.15
CA GLU A 670 21.47 -25.03 -9.14
C GLU A 670 20.85 -26.38 -8.84
N ASP A 671 21.08 -26.86 -7.62
CA ASP A 671 20.49 -28.09 -7.15
C ASP A 671 18.97 -27.86 -7.13
N VAL A 672 18.20 -28.74 -7.79
CA VAL A 672 16.74 -28.62 -7.86
C VAL A 672 16.15 -28.48 -6.45
N SER A 673 16.73 -29.16 -5.48
CA SER A 673 16.31 -29.11 -4.07
C SER A 673 16.57 -27.75 -3.40
N GLU A 674 17.62 -27.03 -3.80
CA GLU A 674 17.88 -25.67 -3.33
C GLU A 674 16.83 -24.69 -3.88
N VAL A 675 16.42 -24.88 -5.12
CA VAL A 675 15.39 -24.05 -5.77
C VAL A 675 14.00 -24.35 -5.20
N GLU A 676 13.65 -25.61 -4.99
CA GLU A 676 12.45 -26.02 -4.25
C GLU A 676 12.39 -25.35 -2.88
N SER A 677 13.48 -25.44 -2.11
CA SER A 677 13.60 -24.83 -0.77
C SER A 677 13.46 -23.30 -0.80
N LYS A 678 14.05 -22.64 -1.80
CA LYS A 678 13.94 -21.19 -2.00
C LYS A 678 12.50 -20.79 -2.27
N ILE A 679 11.83 -21.46 -3.20
CA ILE A 679 10.44 -21.20 -3.56
C ILE A 679 9.52 -21.42 -2.34
N ALA A 680 9.72 -22.52 -1.61
CA ALA A 680 8.98 -22.83 -0.37
C ALA A 680 9.09 -21.72 0.68
N SER A 681 10.33 -21.27 0.96
CA SER A 681 10.61 -20.21 1.93
C SER A 681 9.96 -18.88 1.52
N GLU A 682 10.10 -18.48 0.25
CA GLU A 682 9.50 -17.27 -0.29
C GLU A 682 7.97 -17.34 -0.30
N ALA A 683 7.39 -18.50 -0.62
CA ALA A 683 5.95 -18.71 -0.60
C ALA A 683 5.39 -18.55 0.83
N LEU A 684 6.06 -19.12 1.84
CA LEU A 684 5.66 -18.93 3.24
C LEU A 684 5.77 -17.45 3.67
N ALA A 685 6.79 -16.73 3.20
CA ALA A 685 6.95 -15.30 3.44
C ALA A 685 5.79 -14.47 2.83
N LEU A 686 5.40 -14.77 1.59
CA LEU A 686 4.26 -14.13 0.92
C LEU A 686 2.93 -14.47 1.61
N ILE A 687 2.74 -15.70 2.08
CA ILE A 687 1.57 -16.09 2.89
C ILE A 687 1.54 -15.28 4.20
N ASN A 688 2.67 -15.14 4.89
CA ASN A 688 2.76 -14.34 6.10
C ASN A 688 2.49 -12.85 5.84
N GLN A 689 2.97 -12.30 4.72
CA GLN A 689 2.61 -10.96 4.28
C GLN A 689 1.09 -10.83 4.06
N HIS A 690 0.48 -11.81 3.38
CA HIS A 690 -0.96 -11.83 3.16
C HIS A 690 -1.75 -11.91 4.48
N ARG A 691 -1.32 -12.74 5.42
CA ARG A 691 -1.90 -12.86 6.77
C ARG A 691 -1.78 -11.57 7.57
N ASN A 692 -0.60 -10.95 7.59
CA ASN A 692 -0.36 -9.69 8.30
C ASN A 692 -1.21 -8.55 7.73
N ASN A 693 -1.35 -8.47 6.40
CA ASN A 693 -2.23 -7.51 5.74
C ASN A 693 -3.71 -7.69 6.11
N ASN A 694 -4.09 -8.89 6.55
CA ASN A 694 -5.43 -9.22 7.05
C ASN A 694 -5.50 -9.24 8.60
N GLY A 695 -4.51 -8.69 9.29
CA GLY A 695 -4.50 -8.56 10.76
C GLY A 695 -4.25 -9.86 11.53
N LEU A 696 -3.76 -10.91 10.86
CA LEU A 696 -3.42 -12.20 11.47
C LEU A 696 -1.92 -12.30 11.76
N ILE A 697 -1.55 -13.17 12.70
CA ILE A 697 -0.15 -13.43 13.02
C ILE A 697 0.56 -14.19 11.91
N SER A 698 1.85 -13.90 11.74
CA SER A 698 2.77 -14.68 10.91
C SER A 698 2.96 -16.09 11.49
N LEU A 699 3.07 -17.07 10.61
CA LEU A 699 3.28 -18.48 10.91
C LEU A 699 4.78 -18.78 11.05
N GLY A 700 5.14 -19.49 12.10
CA GLY A 700 6.46 -20.10 12.24
C GLY A 700 6.56 -21.38 11.41
N ASN A 701 7.77 -21.73 10.95
CA ASN A 701 8.00 -23.01 10.29
C ASN A 701 8.60 -24.02 11.27
N GLN A 702 8.17 -25.29 11.18
CA GLN A 702 8.71 -26.41 11.95
C GLN A 702 9.27 -27.46 10.99
N SER A 703 10.41 -28.06 11.33
CA SER A 703 11.11 -29.02 10.45
C SER A 703 10.22 -30.20 10.05
N ALA A 704 9.48 -30.80 10.99
CA ALA A 704 8.63 -31.96 10.69
C ALA A 704 7.39 -31.58 9.85
N LEU A 705 6.84 -30.37 10.04
CA LEU A 705 5.76 -29.82 9.21
C LEU A 705 6.24 -29.55 7.78
N GLN A 706 7.45 -29.01 7.64
CA GLN A 706 8.10 -28.80 6.35
C GLN A 706 8.35 -30.12 5.62
N GLN A 707 8.93 -31.12 6.29
CA GLN A 707 9.19 -32.44 5.69
C GLN A 707 7.90 -33.13 5.22
N GLY A 708 6.81 -33.00 5.99
CA GLY A 708 5.50 -33.49 5.58
C GLY A 708 4.98 -32.78 4.33
N ALA A 709 5.09 -31.45 4.28
CA ALA A 709 4.69 -30.67 3.11
C ALA A 709 5.55 -31.01 1.87
N ASP A 710 6.87 -31.19 2.03
CA ASP A 710 7.80 -31.53 0.96
C ASP A 710 7.43 -32.87 0.32
N VAL A 711 7.26 -33.91 1.14
CA VAL A 711 6.87 -35.24 0.63
C VAL A 711 5.48 -35.22 0.02
N HIS A 712 4.52 -34.53 0.64
CA HIS A 712 3.19 -34.45 0.06
C HIS A 712 3.21 -33.70 -1.29
N SER A 713 4.06 -32.68 -1.46
CA SER A 713 4.21 -31.97 -2.73
C SER A 713 4.77 -32.82 -3.86
N GLN A 714 5.50 -33.88 -3.53
CA GLN A 714 5.91 -34.92 -4.48
C GLN A 714 4.76 -35.91 -4.76
N GLU A 715 4.07 -36.37 -3.71
CA GLU A 715 2.96 -37.33 -3.81
C GLU A 715 1.82 -36.84 -4.71
N ILE A 716 1.56 -35.53 -4.78
CA ILE A 716 0.49 -34.98 -5.62
C ILE A 716 0.75 -35.10 -7.14
N PHE A 717 1.96 -35.48 -7.56
CA PHE A 717 2.22 -35.89 -8.95
C PHE A 717 1.74 -37.31 -9.24
N ASP A 718 1.78 -38.20 -8.24
CA ASP A 718 1.25 -39.55 -8.36
C ASP A 718 -0.29 -39.54 -8.23
N LEU A 719 -0.81 -38.72 -7.32
CA LEU A 719 -2.24 -38.56 -7.06
C LEU A 719 -2.57 -37.13 -6.62
N TYR A 720 -3.11 -36.31 -7.54
CA TYR A 720 -3.49 -34.92 -7.26
C TYR A 720 -4.81 -34.84 -6.46
N GLU A 721 -4.76 -35.21 -5.18
CA GLU A 721 -5.87 -35.22 -4.22
C GLU A 721 -5.37 -34.87 -2.81
N HIS A 722 -6.28 -34.47 -1.92
CA HIS A 722 -6.01 -34.30 -0.48
C HIS A 722 -5.78 -35.62 0.27
N THR A 723 -5.84 -36.76 -0.43
CA THR A 723 -5.57 -38.08 0.11
C THR A 723 -4.27 -38.57 -0.50
N ARG A 724 -3.34 -38.99 0.35
CA ARG A 724 -2.03 -39.48 -0.04
C ARG A 724 -2.15 -40.80 -0.82
N PRO A 725 -1.15 -41.16 -1.64
CA PRO A 725 -1.13 -42.43 -2.37
C PRO A 725 -1.26 -43.68 -1.49
N ASN A 726 -0.87 -43.60 -0.21
CA ASN A 726 -1.00 -44.68 0.76
C ASN A 726 -2.42 -44.80 1.38
N GLY A 727 -3.32 -43.86 1.07
CA GLY A 727 -4.70 -43.81 1.57
C GLY A 727 -4.93 -42.95 2.83
N ASP A 728 -3.87 -42.36 3.40
CA ASP A 728 -3.97 -41.44 4.54
C ASP A 728 -4.31 -40.01 4.08
N ASP A 729 -4.69 -39.14 5.01
CA ASP A 729 -4.94 -37.71 4.74
C ASP A 729 -3.61 -36.99 4.40
N GLY A 730 -3.61 -36.07 3.44
CA GLY A 730 -2.45 -35.22 3.09
C GLY A 730 -1.93 -34.44 4.29
N ALA A 731 -2.84 -33.93 5.10
CA ALA A 731 -2.54 -33.23 6.35
C ALA A 731 -1.88 -34.13 7.41
N ASP A 732 -1.89 -35.46 7.23
CA ASP A 732 -1.19 -36.40 8.11
C ASP A 732 0.29 -36.62 7.75
N ALA A 733 0.78 -36.12 6.60
CA ALA A 733 2.18 -36.31 6.18
C ALA A 733 3.24 -35.87 7.22
N PRO A 734 3.08 -34.75 7.95
CA PRO A 734 4.04 -34.35 8.99
C PRO A 734 4.24 -35.36 10.12
N TYR A 735 3.26 -36.23 10.39
CA TYR A 735 3.33 -37.19 11.50
C TYR A 735 4.36 -38.30 11.25
N ASP A 736 4.65 -38.61 9.99
CA ASP A 736 5.71 -39.56 9.62
C ASP A 736 7.10 -39.06 10.04
N TYR A 737 7.23 -37.74 10.25
CA TYR A 737 8.46 -37.04 10.63
C TYR A 737 8.46 -36.60 12.10
N GLY A 738 7.51 -37.07 12.91
CA GLY A 738 7.46 -36.80 14.33
C GLY A 738 6.84 -35.44 14.69
N TYR A 739 6.03 -34.85 13.83
CA TYR A 739 5.25 -33.66 14.18
C TYR A 739 4.22 -34.00 15.28
N GLU A 740 4.17 -33.24 16.38
CA GLU A 740 3.31 -33.58 17.54
C GLU A 740 2.00 -32.76 17.60
N ASN A 741 1.90 -31.73 16.77
CA ASN A 741 0.79 -30.77 16.75
C ASN A 741 -0.29 -31.14 15.72
N VAL A 742 -1.44 -30.48 15.80
CA VAL A 742 -2.54 -30.69 14.84
C VAL A 742 -2.36 -29.81 13.60
N VAL A 743 -2.37 -30.44 12.43
CA VAL A 743 -2.54 -29.77 11.13
C VAL A 743 -4.03 -29.51 10.93
N PHE A 744 -4.41 -28.26 10.65
CA PHE A 744 -5.81 -27.83 10.58
C PHE A 744 -6.29 -27.61 9.15
N CYS A 745 -5.38 -27.31 8.23
CA CYS A 745 -5.73 -27.05 6.85
C CYS A 745 -4.59 -27.40 5.89
N GLU A 746 -4.99 -27.69 4.66
CA GLU A 746 -4.11 -28.00 3.54
C GLU A 746 -4.56 -27.24 2.30
N ASN A 747 -3.60 -26.70 1.55
CA ASN A 747 -3.81 -26.34 0.14
C ASN A 747 -2.85 -27.16 -0.72
N ILE A 748 -3.34 -27.69 -1.84
CA ILE A 748 -2.49 -28.32 -2.86
C ILE A 748 -2.58 -27.52 -4.16
N GLY A 749 -1.53 -27.53 -4.97
CA GLY A 749 -1.44 -26.76 -6.19
C GLY A 749 -0.52 -27.42 -7.21
N MET A 750 -0.88 -27.33 -8.49
CA MET A 750 -0.09 -27.86 -9.60
C MET A 750 0.08 -26.80 -10.68
N TYR A 751 1.33 -26.51 -11.05
CA TYR A 751 1.70 -25.64 -12.15
C TYR A 751 2.26 -26.47 -13.31
N ASN A 752 1.41 -26.69 -14.31
CA ASN A 752 1.65 -27.60 -15.43
C ASN A 752 2.31 -26.96 -16.67
N ASN A 753 2.84 -25.73 -16.55
CA ASN A 753 3.52 -25.06 -17.66
C ASN A 753 5.05 -25.22 -17.52
N PRO A 754 5.72 -26.01 -18.37
CA PRO A 754 7.15 -26.28 -18.22
C PRO A 754 8.01 -25.01 -18.34
N SER A 755 8.69 -24.66 -17.25
CA SER A 755 9.54 -23.47 -17.13
C SER A 755 10.99 -23.83 -16.80
N SER A 756 11.95 -22.96 -17.09
CA SER A 756 13.33 -23.16 -16.65
C SER A 756 13.45 -23.06 -15.13
N LEU A 757 14.47 -23.72 -14.57
CA LEU A 757 14.74 -23.71 -13.13
C LEU A 757 14.97 -22.27 -12.61
N GLU A 758 15.77 -21.47 -13.34
CA GLU A 758 16.02 -20.06 -13.05
C GLU A 758 14.73 -19.22 -13.01
N TRP A 759 13.81 -19.47 -13.95
CA TRP A 759 12.54 -18.72 -13.99
C TRP A 759 11.64 -19.11 -12.81
N LEU A 760 11.59 -20.39 -12.44
CA LEU A 760 10.84 -20.86 -11.28
C LEU A 760 11.46 -20.37 -9.98
N ALA A 761 12.79 -20.28 -9.88
CA ALA A 761 13.46 -19.71 -8.73
C ALA A 761 13.07 -18.24 -8.49
N GLN A 762 12.75 -17.48 -9.55
CA GLN A 762 12.35 -16.07 -9.45
C GLN A 762 10.84 -15.86 -9.30
N ASN A 763 10.02 -16.76 -9.86
CA ASN A 763 8.58 -16.54 -10.02
C ASN A 763 7.70 -17.57 -9.30
N GLY A 764 8.25 -18.74 -8.95
CA GLY A 764 7.50 -19.90 -8.43
C GLY A 764 6.64 -19.57 -7.21
N ALA A 765 7.21 -18.84 -6.24
CA ALA A 765 6.52 -18.50 -5.00
C ALA A 765 5.30 -17.60 -5.26
N SER A 766 5.47 -16.56 -6.07
CA SER A 766 4.39 -15.66 -6.46
C SER A 766 3.30 -16.39 -7.25
N ILE A 767 3.66 -17.32 -8.14
CA ILE A 767 2.69 -18.10 -8.93
C ILE A 767 1.77 -18.88 -8.01
N VAL A 768 2.34 -19.67 -7.08
CA VAL A 768 1.54 -20.54 -6.22
C VAL A 768 0.73 -19.76 -5.19
N VAL A 769 1.34 -18.75 -4.54
CA VAL A 769 0.64 -18.00 -3.50
C VAL A 769 -0.47 -17.14 -4.09
N ASN A 770 -0.25 -16.51 -5.25
CA ASN A 770 -1.33 -15.78 -5.92
C ASN A 770 -2.46 -16.72 -6.38
N ALA A 771 -2.15 -17.94 -6.83
CA ALA A 771 -3.17 -18.93 -7.17
C ALA A 771 -4.01 -19.34 -5.94
N TRP A 772 -3.38 -19.54 -4.79
CA TRP A 772 -4.09 -19.83 -3.54
C TRP A 772 -4.90 -18.64 -3.01
N ILE A 773 -4.35 -17.41 -3.04
CA ILE A 773 -5.08 -16.19 -2.62
C ILE A 773 -6.32 -15.97 -3.49
N ASN A 774 -6.21 -16.21 -4.80
CA ASN A 774 -7.31 -16.01 -5.74
C ASN A 774 -8.33 -17.17 -5.74
N SER A 775 -8.13 -18.22 -4.95
CA SER A 775 -9.09 -19.31 -4.75
C SER A 775 -9.71 -19.18 -3.36
N SER A 776 -11.02 -18.97 -3.28
CA SER A 776 -11.69 -18.71 -1.99
C SER A 776 -11.50 -19.82 -0.95
N GLY A 777 -11.47 -21.09 -1.38
CA GLY A 777 -11.22 -22.22 -0.48
C GLY A 777 -9.78 -22.25 0.03
N HIS A 778 -8.82 -22.06 -0.87
CA HIS A 778 -7.41 -22.04 -0.50
C HIS A 778 -7.06 -20.81 0.36
N ASN A 779 -7.61 -19.65 0.02
CA ASN A 779 -7.37 -18.43 0.77
C ASN A 779 -7.97 -18.48 2.18
N ALA A 780 -9.11 -19.14 2.35
CA ALA A 780 -9.68 -19.37 3.68
C ALA A 780 -8.73 -20.18 4.59
N ASN A 781 -8.01 -21.15 4.03
CA ASN A 781 -6.98 -21.90 4.76
C ASN A 781 -5.78 -21.02 5.11
N LEU A 782 -5.32 -20.16 4.18
CA LEU A 782 -4.23 -19.20 4.43
C LEU A 782 -4.58 -18.17 5.51
N LEU A 783 -5.86 -17.77 5.59
CA LEU A 783 -6.39 -16.80 6.56
C LEU A 783 -7.08 -17.45 7.76
N LEU A 784 -6.87 -18.75 7.98
CA LEU A 784 -7.45 -19.44 9.12
C LEU A 784 -6.87 -18.84 10.42
N ASP A 785 -7.77 -18.31 11.25
CA ASP A 785 -7.43 -17.67 12.52
C ASP A 785 -7.01 -18.71 13.56
N GLY A 786 -6.02 -18.35 14.38
CA GLY A 786 -5.48 -19.21 15.43
C GLY A 786 -4.43 -20.24 14.97
N LEU A 787 -4.03 -20.25 13.70
CA LEU A 787 -2.80 -20.91 13.25
C LEU A 787 -1.57 -20.16 13.79
N ASN A 788 -0.54 -20.91 14.18
CA ASN A 788 0.76 -20.34 14.59
C ASN A 788 1.94 -20.99 13.89
N GLU A 789 1.72 -22.08 13.16
CA GLU A 789 2.73 -22.77 12.36
C GLU A 789 2.23 -22.97 10.92
N GLY A 790 3.16 -22.97 9.97
CA GLY A 790 2.86 -23.17 8.56
C GLY A 790 4.09 -23.51 7.75
N SER A 791 3.91 -24.36 6.75
CA SER A 791 4.98 -24.81 5.85
C SER A 791 4.47 -24.91 4.42
N VAL A 792 5.36 -24.67 3.45
CA VAL A 792 5.06 -24.85 2.02
C VAL A 792 6.04 -25.86 1.45
N GLY A 793 5.56 -26.99 0.94
CA GLY A 793 6.36 -27.93 0.18
C GLY A 793 6.30 -27.64 -1.31
N ILE A 794 7.44 -27.78 -2.00
CA ILE A 794 7.56 -27.58 -3.45
C ILE A 794 8.29 -28.78 -4.03
N HIS A 795 7.72 -29.36 -5.09
CA HIS A 795 8.39 -30.38 -5.89
C HIS A 795 8.47 -29.98 -7.36
N LEU A 796 9.66 -30.01 -7.95
CA LEU A 796 9.94 -29.71 -9.34
C LEU A 796 10.24 -31.01 -10.11
N GLN A 797 9.33 -31.37 -11.01
CA GLN A 797 9.49 -32.54 -11.87
C GLN A 797 9.96 -32.12 -13.27
N GLU A 798 11.08 -32.67 -13.73
CA GLU A 798 11.62 -32.38 -15.07
C GLU A 798 10.78 -33.03 -16.17
N ASN A 799 10.39 -32.26 -17.18
CA ASN A 799 9.63 -32.72 -18.37
C ASN A 799 10.50 -32.87 -19.63
N GLY A 800 11.83 -32.91 -19.45
CA GLY A 800 12.83 -32.96 -20.51
C GLY A 800 13.24 -31.58 -21.03
N SER A 801 14.45 -31.50 -21.59
CA SER A 801 15.08 -30.26 -22.09
C SER A 801 15.34 -29.21 -21.00
N GLY A 802 15.54 -29.62 -19.74
CA GLY A 802 15.85 -28.69 -18.63
C GLY A 802 14.67 -27.80 -18.19
N LYS A 803 13.43 -28.27 -18.42
CA LYS A 803 12.21 -27.58 -18.01
C LYS A 803 11.45 -28.39 -16.97
N TYR A 804 10.80 -27.70 -16.04
CA TYR A 804 10.16 -28.28 -14.87
C TYR A 804 8.71 -27.83 -14.74
N THR A 805 7.86 -28.75 -14.27
CA THR A 805 6.54 -28.43 -13.69
C THR A 805 6.63 -28.48 -12.17
N MET A 806 5.70 -27.81 -11.48
CA MET A 806 5.80 -27.59 -10.04
C MET A 806 4.54 -28.08 -9.32
N GLY A 807 4.72 -29.01 -8.39
CA GLY A 807 3.75 -29.36 -7.36
C GLY A 807 4.00 -28.54 -6.11
N SER A 808 2.92 -28.19 -5.40
CA SER A 808 2.99 -27.33 -4.23
C SER A 808 1.95 -27.71 -3.19
N VAL A 809 2.33 -27.67 -1.92
CA VAL A 809 1.47 -27.98 -0.78
C VAL A 809 1.70 -26.92 0.29
N PHE A 810 0.64 -26.37 0.87
CA PHE A 810 0.70 -25.59 2.11
C PHE A 810 0.00 -26.35 3.22
N LEU A 811 0.66 -26.49 4.36
CA LEU A 811 0.09 -27.06 5.58
C LEU A 811 0.04 -25.98 6.65
N GLY A 812 -1.15 -25.73 7.20
CA GLY A 812 -1.36 -24.79 8.30
C GLY A 812 -1.66 -25.53 9.60
N ALA A 813 -0.91 -25.22 10.65
CA ALA A 813 -0.98 -25.93 11.91
C ALA A 813 -1.02 -25.00 13.13
N LYS A 814 -1.37 -25.60 14.26
CA LYS A 814 -1.50 -24.90 15.54
C LYS A 814 -0.84 -25.74 16.62
N ASN A 815 -0.03 -25.10 17.47
CA ASN A 815 0.51 -25.66 18.71
C ASN A 815 -0.60 -26.14 19.64
N TYR A 816 -1.06 -27.35 19.38
CA TYR A 816 -2.09 -28.09 20.08
C TYR A 816 -1.76 -29.57 19.88
N ASN A 817 -1.39 -30.26 20.96
CA ASN A 817 -0.97 -31.65 20.89
C ASN A 817 -2.04 -32.51 20.20
N LYS A 818 -1.65 -33.28 19.19
CA LYS A 818 -2.53 -34.25 18.53
C LYS A 818 -3.05 -35.24 19.60
N PRO A 819 -4.37 -35.42 19.75
CA PRO A 819 -4.91 -36.40 20.67
C PRO A 819 -4.37 -37.79 20.31
N THR A 820 -3.61 -38.40 21.22
CA THR A 820 -3.04 -39.75 21.05
C THR A 820 -4.13 -40.82 21.22
N THR A 821 -5.10 -40.87 20.31
CA THR A 821 -5.99 -42.03 20.21
C THR A 821 -5.29 -43.13 19.41
N LYS A 822 -4.40 -43.88 20.08
CA LYS A 822 -4.03 -45.22 19.64
C LYS A 822 -5.28 -46.11 19.70
N SER A 823 -6.06 -46.16 18.62
CA SER A 823 -6.78 -47.37 18.29
C SER A 823 -5.77 -48.32 17.65
N SER A 824 -5.16 -49.16 18.47
CA SER A 824 -4.37 -50.30 17.99
C SER A 824 -5.25 -51.21 17.13
N ARG A 825 -5.25 -51.00 15.81
CA ARG A 825 -5.45 -52.09 14.85
C ARG A 825 -4.09 -52.74 14.64
N SER A 826 -3.82 -53.76 15.44
CA SER A 826 -2.85 -54.79 15.11
C SER A 826 -3.20 -55.37 13.74
N VAL A 827 -2.41 -55.01 12.73
CA VAL A 827 -2.37 -55.73 11.45
C VAL A 827 -1.57 -57.00 11.72
N GLU A 828 -2.30 -58.10 11.81
CA GLU A 828 -1.75 -59.45 11.84
C GLU A 828 -1.19 -59.71 10.43
N ILE A 829 0.14 -59.76 10.32
CA ILE A 829 0.82 -60.20 9.10
C ILE A 829 0.55 -61.71 8.98
N GLN A 830 -0.38 -62.09 8.10
CA GLN A 830 -0.43 -63.46 7.59
C GLN A 830 0.59 -63.60 6.47
N ASP A 831 1.67 -64.30 6.77
CA ASP A 831 2.42 -65.07 5.79
C ASP A 831 1.44 -65.89 4.94
N THR A 832 1.51 -65.77 3.61
CA THR A 832 1.32 -66.93 2.72
C THR A 832 1.92 -66.68 1.32
N GLN A 833 2.96 -67.48 1.06
CA GLN A 833 3.57 -67.92 -0.21
C GLN A 833 4.48 -66.99 -1.00
#